data_AF-A0AAD7XQJ4-F1
#
_entry.id   AF-A0AAD7XQJ4-F1
#
_cell.length_a   1.000
_cell.length_b   1.000
_cell.length_c   1.000
_cell.angle_alpha   90.00
_cell.angle_beta   90.00
_cell.angle_gamma   90.00
#
_symmetry.space_group_name_H-M   'P 1'
#
loop_
_entity.id
_entity.type
_entity.pdbx_description
1 polymer ?
#
loop_
_entity_poly.entity_id
_entity_poly.type
_entity_poly.pdbx_seq_one_letter_code
_entity_poly.pdbx_strand_id
1 'polypeptide(L)'
;MGWLQWMWSRDKSEAEEDYPWIWAVRDVEQLDFKIGLNPAEALTVAKRQSQMPVEILPHVFLANARTAHNVDLLRKLRVTHVLNAAGAAGRAPDPSVYRRNRITVLELDGRDEEGFPMLARYLQRSRSFIADARRSRGRVVVHCVAGLNRSGLLVAAEYMLTTRATVLDTVAHCRHQRGNLCLCNKSFQAQLVALAREEYLLGPPPGHPNSRVKKRPPPRPTPGGELRCVLWWCGRKKGACAVGANDVANAFGTSVGSGVITMRQAFAIAAVCNLLGAVSMGSAVTGTIRKGIIELRSFDDDPKGLMLAMLTAMLGSISYVASATKLGLPVSTTQSILGGLVGSMIARDRGSLGGVRWRDSSGKVCEFSEETRRASCGGVLGIVLQWVFAPVLAMALATALFGVTRAVLLRADPPVAARRAPPLMAFYLGSVAFLLAWFVIVQEKHHPTSRGWDPHDASDPIAKTTALEATVCALVGVGAAYVASIAFALRPRALYYAPYLKRRRREAGGGEVEMVPSSEGAVHEEDGGGAKEEEEGPRSFNPLTFQGNNSKGYDEDDELGAPATELSRGEVYDDEIESVFGTAQICTASLAAFAAGANDVANEVAPLAAILQTYRDARVTDTARTPRWLYLYAGAGIAVGLALFGRRVMKTIGKDAVALTPSRGFNIDSPSAPSSGSGS
;
A
#
# COMPACT_ATOMS: atom_id res chain seq x y z
N MET A 1 16.91 0.84 7.33
CA MET A 1 16.94 -0.49 7.98
C MET A 1 16.82 -0.44 9.51
N GLY A 2 17.41 0.51 10.23
CA GLY A 2 17.27 0.61 11.70
C GLY A 2 15.83 0.73 12.24
N TRP A 3 14.90 1.29 11.45
CA TRP A 3 13.48 1.43 11.82
C TRP A 3 12.68 0.12 11.69
N LEU A 4 12.96 -0.73 10.69
CA LEU A 4 12.41 -2.09 10.60
C LEU A 4 12.90 -2.92 11.80
N GLN A 5 14.18 -2.83 12.14
CA GLN A 5 14.75 -3.53 13.29
C GLN A 5 14.14 -3.10 14.64
N TRP A 6 13.62 -1.87 14.71
CA TRP A 6 12.90 -1.31 15.87
C TRP A 6 11.45 -1.82 15.94
N MET A 7 10.70 -1.78 14.84
CA MET A 7 9.31 -2.28 14.73
C MET A 7 9.21 -3.80 15.02
N TRP A 8 10.20 -4.58 14.59
CA TRP A 8 10.23 -6.04 14.76
C TRP A 8 10.60 -6.53 16.16
N SER A 9 11.07 -5.64 17.04
CA SER A 9 11.71 -6.02 18.31
C SER A 9 10.76 -6.39 19.46
N ARG A 10 9.44 -6.29 19.28
CA ARG A 10 8.47 -6.65 20.30
C ARG A 10 7.98 -8.07 20.16
N ASP A 11 8.54 -8.97 20.97
CA ASP A 11 7.93 -10.25 21.27
C ASP A 11 6.76 -10.00 22.24
N LYS A 12 5.56 -10.45 21.91
CA LYS A 12 4.33 -10.18 22.68
C LYS A 12 4.20 -11.09 23.92
N SER A 13 5.24 -11.84 24.25
CA SER A 13 5.35 -12.69 25.46
C SER A 13 5.77 -11.90 26.72
N GLU A 14 6.09 -10.61 26.61
CA GLU A 14 6.53 -9.78 27.74
C GLU A 14 5.33 -9.28 28.55
N ALA A 15 5.05 -9.97 29.66
CA ALA A 15 4.05 -9.58 30.65
C ALA A 15 4.13 -8.06 30.94
N GLU A 16 2.97 -7.40 31.08
CA GLU A 16 2.89 -5.94 31.23
C GLU A 16 3.85 -5.38 32.29
N GLU A 17 4.03 -6.16 33.34
CA GLU A 17 4.83 -5.87 34.53
C GLU A 17 6.35 -5.86 34.28
N ASP A 18 6.90 -6.67 33.37
CA ASP A 18 8.37 -6.85 33.26
C ASP A 18 9.07 -5.76 32.43
N TYR A 19 8.30 -4.96 31.69
CA TYR A 19 8.83 -4.01 30.70
C TYR A 19 9.91 -3.05 31.23
N PRO A 20 9.78 -2.45 32.43
CA PRO A 20 10.82 -1.56 32.95
C PRO A 20 12.20 -2.21 32.98
N TRP A 21 12.29 -3.45 33.47
CA TRP A 21 13.56 -4.18 33.57
C TRP A 21 14.06 -4.66 32.21
N ILE A 22 13.15 -5.14 31.34
CA ILE A 22 13.51 -5.54 29.98
C ILE A 22 14.08 -4.36 29.19
N TRP A 23 13.47 -3.17 29.29
CA TRP A 23 14.00 -1.95 28.67
C TRP A 23 15.41 -1.63 29.15
N ALA A 24 15.62 -1.64 30.47
CA ALA A 24 16.92 -1.33 31.07
C ALA A 24 18.01 -2.34 30.71
N VAL A 25 17.67 -3.64 30.60
CA VAL A 25 18.60 -4.68 30.16
C VAL A 25 18.96 -4.53 28.67
N ARG A 26 17.99 -4.15 27.84
CA ARG A 26 18.18 -3.97 26.39
C ARG A 26 19.01 -2.75 26.04
N ASP A 27 18.84 -1.66 26.78
CA ASP A 27 19.59 -0.43 26.55
C ASP A 27 21.02 -0.57 27.12
N VAL A 28 21.99 -0.68 26.21
CA VAL A 28 23.41 -0.85 26.57
C VAL A 28 23.91 0.33 27.39
N GLU A 29 23.39 1.55 27.16
CA GLU A 29 23.85 2.75 27.87
C GLU A 29 23.47 2.71 29.35
N GLN A 30 22.39 2.03 29.73
CA GLN A 30 21.95 1.98 31.14
C GLN A 30 22.79 1.03 31.99
N LEU A 31 23.39 0.02 31.36
CA LEU A 31 24.21 -1.01 32.02
C LEU A 31 25.55 -1.18 31.30
N ASP A 32 26.11 -0.09 30.81
CA ASP A 32 27.45 -0.07 30.19
C ASP A 32 28.49 -0.33 31.28
N PHE A 33 29.44 -1.24 31.03
CA PHE A 33 30.53 -1.50 31.98
C PHE A 33 31.38 -0.26 32.30
N LYS A 34 31.37 0.75 31.43
CA LYS A 34 32.13 2.00 31.60
C LYS A 34 31.51 2.96 32.62
N ILE A 35 30.28 2.73 33.06
CA ILE A 35 29.60 3.62 34.01
C ILE A 35 30.41 3.69 35.31
N GLY A 36 30.80 4.91 35.70
CA GLY A 36 31.56 5.17 36.91
C GLY A 36 33.08 4.93 36.79
N LEU A 37 33.59 4.60 35.60
CA LEU A 37 35.02 4.43 35.34
C LEU A 37 35.59 5.64 34.60
N ASN A 38 36.83 6.01 34.91
CA ASN A 38 37.58 6.94 34.07
C ASN A 38 38.12 6.23 32.79
N PRO A 39 38.61 6.97 31.77
CA PRO A 39 39.06 6.37 30.52
C PRO A 39 40.19 5.33 30.66
N ALA A 40 41.11 5.52 31.62
CA ALA A 40 42.23 4.60 31.84
C ALA A 40 41.78 3.29 32.50
N GLU A 41 40.86 3.40 33.47
CA GLU A 41 40.20 2.25 34.11
C GLU A 41 39.36 1.47 33.09
N ALA A 42 38.57 2.16 32.27
CA ALA A 42 37.77 1.56 31.22
C ALA A 42 38.65 0.78 30.22
N LEU A 43 39.81 1.32 29.84
CA LEU A 43 40.77 0.63 28.97
C LEU A 43 41.34 -0.63 29.64
N THR A 44 41.65 -0.54 30.93
CA THR A 44 42.17 -1.67 31.73
C THR A 44 41.13 -2.80 31.81
N VAL A 45 39.89 -2.45 32.10
CA VAL A 45 38.77 -3.40 32.13
C VAL A 45 38.54 -4.01 30.75
N ALA A 46 38.56 -3.22 29.67
CA ALA A 46 38.40 -3.72 28.31
C ALA A 46 39.52 -4.71 27.91
N LYS A 47 40.77 -4.43 28.31
CA LYS A 47 41.89 -5.38 28.14
C LYS A 47 41.62 -6.69 28.87
N ARG A 48 41.15 -6.64 30.13
CA ARG A 48 40.78 -7.84 30.90
C ARG A 48 39.63 -8.62 30.24
N GLN A 49 38.59 -7.94 29.75
CA GLN A 49 37.45 -8.55 29.06
C GLN A 49 37.86 -9.32 27.78
N SER A 50 38.94 -8.88 27.13
CA SER A 50 39.49 -9.55 25.94
C SER A 50 40.25 -10.84 26.26
N GLN A 51 40.70 -11.00 27.51
CA GLN A 51 41.44 -12.16 27.99
C GLN A 51 40.46 -13.22 28.50
N MET A 52 40.33 -14.31 27.74
CA MET A 52 39.44 -15.42 28.08
C MET A 52 40.20 -16.54 28.81
N PRO A 53 39.56 -17.27 29.74
CA PRO A 53 38.18 -17.09 30.18
C PRO A 53 38.04 -15.99 31.24
N VAL A 54 36.83 -15.46 31.40
CA VAL A 54 36.53 -14.44 32.43
C VAL A 54 35.83 -15.09 33.62
N GLU A 55 36.17 -14.68 34.83
CA GLU A 55 35.59 -15.19 36.06
C GLU A 55 34.28 -14.47 36.38
N ILE A 56 33.17 -15.21 36.47
CA ILE A 56 31.85 -14.65 36.81
C ILE A 56 31.54 -14.86 38.29
N LEU A 57 31.91 -16.03 38.83
CA LEU A 57 31.90 -16.39 40.26
C LEU A 57 33.25 -17.02 40.62
N PRO A 58 33.67 -17.08 41.91
CA PRO A 58 34.97 -17.60 42.37
C PRO A 58 35.40 -19.02 41.90
N HIS A 59 34.53 -19.73 41.20
CA HIS A 59 34.74 -21.07 40.65
C HIS A 59 34.01 -21.31 39.31
N VAL A 60 33.38 -20.29 38.73
CA VAL A 60 32.62 -20.37 37.47
C VAL A 60 33.19 -19.38 36.48
N PHE A 61 33.76 -19.92 35.40
CA PHE A 61 34.33 -19.16 34.31
C PHE A 61 33.43 -19.16 33.09
N LEU A 62 33.32 -18.02 32.42
CA LEU A 62 32.67 -17.88 31.12
C LEU A 62 33.73 -17.88 30.01
N ALA A 63 33.57 -18.79 29.04
CA ALA A 63 34.55 -18.97 27.96
C ALA A 63 33.90 -19.04 26.55
N ASN A 64 34.74 -18.91 25.52
CA ASN A 64 34.40 -19.29 24.14
C ASN A 64 34.92 -20.70 23.84
N ALA A 65 34.52 -21.29 22.71
CA ALA A 65 34.89 -22.66 22.35
C ALA A 65 36.42 -22.85 22.29
N ARG A 66 37.14 -21.94 21.63
CA ARG A 66 38.62 -22.01 21.50
C ARG A 66 39.32 -22.08 22.86
N THR A 67 38.84 -21.29 23.82
CA THR A 67 39.40 -21.24 25.18
C THR A 67 39.07 -22.53 25.94
N ALA A 68 37.84 -23.03 25.81
CA ALA A 68 37.43 -24.29 26.44
C ALA A 68 38.20 -25.49 25.88
N HIS A 69 38.62 -25.45 24.61
CA HIS A 69 39.39 -26.52 23.99
C HIS A 69 40.88 -26.51 24.38
N ASN A 70 41.38 -25.43 24.99
CA ASN A 70 42.77 -25.33 25.43
C ASN A 70 42.97 -25.98 26.81
N VAL A 71 43.25 -27.29 26.80
CA VAL A 71 43.36 -28.08 28.04
C VAL A 71 44.54 -27.68 28.92
N ASP A 72 45.63 -27.15 28.34
CA ASP A 72 46.76 -26.65 29.13
C ASP A 72 46.35 -25.44 29.98
N LEU A 73 45.57 -24.53 29.39
CA LEU A 73 44.99 -23.40 30.10
C LEU A 73 43.99 -23.88 31.17
N LEU A 74 43.12 -24.83 30.83
CA LEU A 74 42.17 -25.41 31.80
C LEU A 74 42.88 -26.03 33.02
N ARG A 75 43.98 -26.74 32.80
CA ARG A 75 44.81 -27.33 33.88
C ARG A 75 45.44 -26.26 34.76
N LYS A 76 46.02 -25.21 34.16
CA LYS A 76 46.59 -24.07 34.89
C LYS A 76 45.55 -23.40 35.78
N LEU A 77 44.31 -23.31 35.30
CA LEU A 77 43.17 -22.74 36.04
C LEU A 77 42.51 -23.72 37.01
N ARG A 78 43.01 -24.96 37.13
CA ARG A 78 42.46 -26.05 37.96
C ARG A 78 40.98 -26.35 37.65
N VAL A 79 40.63 -26.30 36.37
CA VAL A 79 39.27 -26.63 35.89
C VAL A 79 39.09 -28.14 35.91
N THR A 80 38.02 -28.60 36.55
CA THR A 80 37.65 -30.02 36.64
C THR A 80 36.38 -30.33 35.85
N HIS A 81 35.59 -29.30 35.51
CA HIS A 81 34.32 -29.44 34.82
C HIS A 81 34.22 -28.48 33.62
N VAL A 82 33.71 -28.96 32.50
CA VAL A 82 33.44 -28.15 31.29
C VAL A 82 31.99 -28.33 30.89
N LEU A 83 31.23 -27.24 30.83
CA LEU A 83 29.86 -27.20 30.36
C LEU A 83 29.82 -26.55 28.97
N ASN A 84 29.45 -27.33 27.96
CA ASN A 84 29.23 -26.89 26.59
C ASN A 84 27.74 -26.60 26.37
N ALA A 85 27.38 -25.32 26.27
CA ALA A 85 26.01 -24.86 26.05
C ALA A 85 25.58 -24.80 24.57
N ALA A 86 26.41 -25.28 23.64
CA ALA A 86 26.19 -25.19 22.19
C ALA A 86 26.17 -26.56 21.48
N GLY A 87 26.07 -27.65 22.23
CA GLY A 87 26.01 -29.01 21.69
C GLY A 87 27.12 -29.29 20.69
N ALA A 88 26.77 -29.86 19.55
CA ALA A 88 27.72 -30.19 18.48
C ALA A 88 28.51 -28.96 17.98
N ALA A 89 27.90 -27.77 17.95
CA ALA A 89 28.55 -26.55 17.46
C ALA A 89 29.67 -26.03 18.37
N GLY A 90 29.65 -26.39 19.66
CA GLY A 90 30.71 -26.02 20.63
C GLY A 90 31.69 -27.16 20.93
N ARG A 91 31.47 -28.36 20.39
CA ARG A 91 32.20 -29.57 20.76
C ARG A 91 33.70 -29.43 20.43
N ALA A 92 34.56 -29.96 21.31
CA ALA A 92 35.98 -30.02 21.04
C ALA A 92 36.29 -30.98 19.88
N PRO A 93 37.31 -30.68 19.04
CA PRO A 93 37.71 -31.55 17.94
C PRO A 93 38.04 -32.99 18.38
N ASP A 94 38.73 -33.14 19.51
CA ASP A 94 38.94 -34.44 20.19
C ASP A 94 38.36 -34.39 21.62
N PRO A 95 37.12 -34.86 21.83
CA PRO A 95 36.51 -34.90 23.16
C PRO A 95 37.25 -35.80 24.17
N SER A 96 38.06 -36.75 23.69
CA SER A 96 38.77 -37.68 24.57
C SER A 96 39.87 -37.00 25.39
N VAL A 97 40.35 -35.82 24.96
CA VAL A 97 41.37 -35.04 25.68
C VAL A 97 40.88 -34.63 27.07
N TYR A 98 39.60 -34.31 27.23
CA TYR A 98 39.03 -33.98 28.55
C TYR A 98 39.11 -35.18 29.49
N ARG A 99 38.73 -36.38 29.01
CA ARG A 99 38.78 -37.61 29.81
C ARG A 99 40.20 -37.95 30.24
N ARG A 100 41.18 -37.85 29.34
CA ARG A 100 42.61 -38.08 29.64
C ARG A 100 43.12 -37.14 30.74
N ASN A 101 42.56 -35.93 30.83
CA ASN A 101 42.93 -34.92 31.81
C ASN A 101 41.98 -34.85 33.03
N ARG A 102 41.13 -35.87 33.22
CA ARG A 102 40.17 -35.96 34.34
C ARG A 102 39.21 -34.76 34.42
N ILE A 103 38.81 -34.22 33.27
CA ILE A 103 37.82 -33.15 33.15
C ILE A 103 36.47 -33.77 32.79
N THR A 104 35.47 -33.55 33.63
CA THR A 104 34.09 -33.97 33.38
C THR A 104 33.41 -33.00 32.43
N VAL A 105 32.66 -33.50 31.45
CA VAL A 105 32.01 -32.65 30.43
C VAL A 105 30.50 -32.85 30.46
N LEU A 106 29.76 -31.75 30.42
CA LEU A 106 28.31 -31.73 30.17
C LEU A 106 28.03 -31.01 28.85
N GLU A 107 27.33 -31.67 27.94
CA GLU A 107 26.85 -31.06 26.69
C GLU A 107 25.35 -30.77 26.75
N LEU A 108 24.98 -29.53 26.39
CA LEU A 108 23.60 -29.06 26.26
C LEU A 108 23.40 -28.53 24.83
N ASP A 109 22.31 -28.95 24.17
CA ASP A 109 22.01 -28.59 22.79
C ASP A 109 21.29 -27.23 22.68
N GLY A 110 21.97 -26.17 23.12
CA GLY A 110 21.45 -24.81 23.11
C GLY A 110 21.61 -24.10 21.75
N ARG A 111 20.52 -23.53 21.22
CA ARG A 111 20.52 -22.71 20.00
C ARG A 111 20.56 -21.23 20.33
N ASP A 112 21.32 -20.46 19.55
CA ASP A 112 21.47 -18.99 19.72
C ASP A 112 20.44 -18.24 18.88
N GLU A 113 19.18 -18.63 19.02
CA GLU A 113 18.06 -18.12 18.23
C GLU A 113 17.11 -17.36 19.15
N GLU A 114 16.49 -16.30 18.63
CA GLU A 114 15.44 -15.60 19.37
C GLU A 114 14.25 -16.56 19.56
N GLY A 115 13.72 -16.64 20.79
CA GLY A 115 12.60 -17.49 21.16
C GLY A 115 13.00 -18.89 21.66
N PHE A 116 14.27 -19.28 21.58
CA PHE A 116 14.71 -20.59 22.08
C PHE A 116 14.63 -20.63 23.63
N PRO A 117 13.91 -21.60 24.25
CA PRO A 117 13.66 -21.61 25.69
C PRO A 117 14.83 -22.20 26.48
N MET A 118 15.96 -21.49 26.51
CA MET A 118 17.23 -21.96 27.08
C MET A 118 17.15 -22.24 28.59
N LEU A 119 16.58 -21.31 29.37
CA LEU A 119 16.47 -21.50 30.84
C LEU A 119 15.46 -22.60 31.17
N ALA A 120 14.27 -22.56 30.55
CA ALA A 120 13.23 -23.56 30.81
C ALA A 120 13.70 -24.99 30.52
N ARG A 121 14.57 -25.20 29.51
CA ARG A 121 15.09 -26.52 29.17
C ARG A 121 16.28 -26.95 30.02
N TYR A 122 17.18 -26.03 30.36
CA TYR A 122 18.53 -26.41 30.79
C TYR A 122 19.01 -25.80 32.10
N LEU A 123 18.24 -24.88 32.72
CA LEU A 123 18.64 -24.24 33.97
C LEU A 123 18.99 -25.26 35.05
N GLN A 124 18.07 -26.14 35.42
CA GLN A 124 18.29 -27.12 36.50
C GLN A 124 19.51 -28.01 36.24
N ARG A 125 19.64 -28.55 35.01
CA ARG A 125 20.76 -29.43 34.64
C ARG A 125 22.11 -28.69 34.69
N SER A 126 22.14 -27.44 34.24
CA SER A 126 23.36 -26.62 34.28
C SER A 126 23.78 -26.32 35.72
N ARG A 127 22.84 -25.96 36.59
CA ARG A 127 23.11 -25.64 38.00
C ARG A 127 23.60 -26.85 38.78
N SER A 128 22.98 -28.01 38.61
CA SER A 128 23.44 -29.25 39.27
C SER A 128 24.89 -29.57 38.92
N PHE A 129 25.26 -29.43 37.64
CA PHE A 129 26.63 -29.67 37.18
C PHE A 129 27.65 -28.66 37.73
N ILE A 130 27.27 -27.38 37.82
CA ILE A 130 28.11 -26.35 38.45
C ILE A 130 28.29 -26.64 39.95
N ALA A 131 27.22 -27.05 40.63
CA ALA A 131 27.28 -27.45 42.04
C ALA A 131 28.20 -28.65 42.26
N ASP A 132 28.25 -29.62 41.35
CA ASP A 132 29.17 -30.77 41.40
C ASP A 132 30.65 -30.35 41.33
N ALA A 133 30.95 -29.38 40.45
CA ALA A 133 32.28 -28.79 40.38
C ALA A 133 32.67 -28.12 41.70
N ARG A 134 31.73 -27.39 42.31
CA ARG A 134 31.96 -26.76 43.62
C ARG A 134 32.16 -27.78 44.74
N ARG A 135 31.35 -28.85 44.78
CA ARG A 135 31.47 -29.93 45.78
C ARG A 135 32.81 -30.66 45.70
N SER A 136 33.34 -30.82 44.49
CA SER A 136 34.67 -31.41 44.25
C SER A 136 35.84 -30.44 44.48
N ARG A 137 35.60 -29.24 45.03
CA ARG A 137 36.58 -28.15 45.18
C ARG A 137 37.30 -27.79 43.86
N GLY A 138 36.64 -28.08 42.74
CA GLY A 138 37.14 -27.76 41.41
C GLY A 138 36.53 -26.47 40.87
N ARG A 139 36.91 -26.15 39.64
CA ARG A 139 36.36 -25.01 38.91
C ARG A 139 35.67 -25.48 37.63
N VAL A 140 34.66 -24.74 37.20
CA VAL A 140 33.89 -25.03 36.00
C VAL A 140 34.07 -23.95 34.95
N VAL A 141 34.26 -24.38 33.70
CA VAL A 141 34.19 -23.49 32.53
C VAL A 141 32.87 -23.73 31.82
N VAL A 142 32.05 -22.69 31.70
CA VAL A 142 30.80 -22.68 30.94
C VAL A 142 31.05 -21.95 29.63
N HIS A 143 30.89 -22.62 28.51
CA HIS A 143 31.15 -22.05 27.19
C HIS A 143 30.05 -22.34 26.19
N CYS A 144 29.98 -21.52 25.15
CA CYS A 144 29.27 -21.82 23.91
C CYS A 144 30.26 -21.64 22.74
N VAL A 145 29.81 -21.18 21.58
CA VAL A 145 30.72 -20.85 20.47
C VAL A 145 31.52 -19.58 20.81
N ALA A 146 30.84 -18.46 21.06
CA ALA A 146 31.47 -17.14 21.28
C ALA A 146 31.63 -16.73 22.77
N GLY A 147 30.92 -17.41 23.68
CA GLY A 147 30.90 -17.06 25.10
C GLY A 147 30.18 -15.75 25.41
N LEU A 148 29.01 -15.52 24.78
CA LEU A 148 28.25 -14.27 24.89
C LEU A 148 26.78 -14.47 25.32
N ASN A 149 26.03 -15.30 24.59
CA ASN A 149 24.58 -15.48 24.79
C ASN A 149 24.23 -16.76 25.55
N ARG A 150 24.29 -17.93 24.91
CA ARG A 150 23.89 -19.22 25.54
C ARG A 150 24.58 -19.49 26.88
N SER A 151 25.91 -19.53 26.88
CA SER A 151 26.68 -19.69 28.11
C SER A 151 26.58 -18.48 29.02
N GLY A 152 26.49 -17.27 28.44
CA GLY A 152 26.28 -16.02 29.18
C GLY A 152 25.00 -16.03 30.01
N LEU A 153 23.90 -16.54 29.45
CA LEU A 153 22.60 -16.67 30.10
C LEU A 153 22.65 -17.67 31.25
N LEU A 154 23.28 -18.82 31.06
CA LEU A 154 23.40 -19.83 32.11
C LEU A 154 24.26 -19.33 33.29
N VAL A 155 25.39 -18.66 33.02
CA VAL A 155 26.23 -18.10 34.09
C VAL A 155 25.59 -16.88 34.76
N ALA A 156 24.83 -16.07 34.02
CA ALA A 156 24.09 -14.95 34.58
C ALA A 156 22.98 -15.45 35.52
N ALA A 157 22.21 -16.46 35.10
CA ALA A 157 21.22 -17.10 35.95
C ALA A 157 21.87 -17.72 37.21
N GLU A 158 23.00 -18.42 37.07
CA GLU A 158 23.72 -18.98 38.22
C GLU A 158 24.26 -17.91 39.17
N TYR A 159 24.82 -16.82 38.64
CA TYR A 159 25.25 -15.67 39.45
C TYR A 159 24.08 -15.06 40.21
N MET A 160 22.98 -14.76 39.51
CA MET A 160 21.77 -14.14 40.08
C MET A 160 21.20 -14.98 41.23
N LEU A 161 21.05 -16.29 41.00
CA LEU A 161 20.47 -17.20 41.98
C LEU A 161 21.40 -17.49 43.16
N THR A 162 22.71 -17.52 42.93
CA THR A 162 23.70 -17.81 43.98
C THR A 162 23.95 -16.60 44.88
N THR A 163 24.03 -15.41 44.29
CA THR A 163 24.33 -14.17 45.03
C THR A 163 23.07 -13.45 45.50
N ARG A 164 21.89 -13.88 45.02
CA ARG A 164 20.60 -13.20 45.21
C ARG A 164 20.65 -11.74 44.71
N ALA A 165 21.49 -11.47 43.70
CA ALA A 165 21.58 -10.16 43.06
C ALA A 165 20.34 -9.87 42.23
N THR A 166 20.03 -8.58 42.03
CA THR A 166 18.94 -8.19 41.14
C THR A 166 19.27 -8.49 39.68
N VAL A 167 18.27 -8.55 38.81
CA VAL A 167 18.50 -8.77 37.37
C VAL A 167 19.38 -7.67 36.74
N LEU A 168 19.21 -6.42 37.16
CA LEU A 168 20.01 -5.30 36.66
C LEU A 168 21.46 -5.37 37.14
N ASP A 169 21.69 -5.74 38.39
CA ASP A 169 23.03 -5.94 38.95
C ASP A 169 23.73 -7.13 38.29
N THR A 170 23.00 -8.21 38.05
CA THR A 170 23.50 -9.42 37.37
C THR A 170 23.99 -9.08 35.96
N VAL A 171 23.17 -8.40 35.16
CA VAL A 171 23.55 -8.03 33.79
C VAL A 171 24.71 -7.05 33.80
N ALA A 172 24.71 -6.06 34.70
CA ALA A 172 25.84 -5.13 34.86
C ALA A 172 27.14 -5.85 35.20
N HIS A 173 27.11 -6.82 36.13
CA HIS A 173 28.27 -7.63 36.49
C HIS A 173 28.78 -8.45 35.29
N CYS A 174 27.89 -9.15 34.59
CA CYS A 174 28.25 -9.93 33.40
C CYS A 174 28.87 -9.06 32.31
N ARG A 175 28.30 -7.86 32.05
CA ARG A 175 28.87 -6.89 31.09
C ARG A 175 30.19 -6.31 31.56
N HIS A 176 30.37 -6.09 32.85
CA HIS A 176 31.66 -5.68 33.41
C HIS A 176 32.73 -6.75 33.20
N GLN A 177 32.41 -8.02 33.38
CA GLN A 177 33.38 -9.11 33.22
C GLN A 177 33.67 -9.47 31.76
N ARG A 178 32.65 -9.48 30.89
CA ARG A 178 32.76 -10.03 29.52
C ARG A 178 32.60 -8.99 28.40
N GLY A 179 32.18 -7.78 28.73
CA GLY A 179 31.88 -6.69 27.80
C GLY A 179 30.39 -6.55 27.47
N ASN A 180 30.00 -5.41 26.91
CA ASN A 180 28.60 -5.04 26.64
C ASN A 180 27.85 -5.97 25.66
N LEU A 181 28.57 -6.77 24.88
CA LEU A 181 27.99 -7.78 23.99
C LEU A 181 27.55 -9.05 24.71
N CYS A 182 27.88 -9.21 26.00
CA CYS A 182 27.37 -10.31 26.80
C CYS A 182 25.86 -10.14 27.00
N LEU A 183 25.10 -11.22 26.76
CA LEU A 183 23.63 -11.23 26.77
C LEU A 183 23.02 -10.22 25.80
N CYS A 184 23.28 -10.35 24.49
CA CYS A 184 22.67 -9.49 23.47
C CYS A 184 21.40 -10.11 22.83
N ASN A 185 21.20 -11.42 22.95
CA ASN A 185 19.96 -12.10 22.53
C ASN A 185 18.78 -11.63 23.40
N LYS A 186 17.72 -11.13 22.76
CA LYS A 186 16.61 -10.43 23.43
C LYS A 186 15.70 -11.39 24.18
N SER A 187 15.42 -12.56 23.61
CA SER A 187 14.62 -13.60 24.25
C SER A 187 15.31 -14.18 25.48
N PHE A 188 16.65 -14.23 25.47
CA PHE A 188 17.45 -14.64 26.63
C PHE A 188 17.44 -13.60 27.74
N GLN A 189 17.52 -12.31 27.39
CA GLN A 189 17.32 -11.22 28.36
C GLN A 189 15.93 -11.31 29.00
N ALA A 190 14.89 -11.52 28.19
CA ALA A 190 13.52 -11.68 28.68
C ALA A 190 13.35 -12.91 29.58
N GLN A 191 13.95 -14.05 29.22
CA GLN A 191 13.98 -15.24 30.08
C GLN A 191 14.66 -14.99 31.42
N LEU A 192 15.77 -14.23 31.44
CA LEU A 192 16.47 -13.88 32.67
C LEU A 192 15.62 -12.95 33.57
N VAL A 193 14.90 -11.99 32.98
CA VAL A 193 13.96 -11.13 33.71
C VAL A 193 12.77 -11.92 34.24
N ALA A 194 12.21 -12.83 33.44
CA ALA A 194 11.13 -13.71 33.88
C ALA A 194 11.55 -14.60 35.06
N LEU A 195 12.74 -15.21 34.98
CA LEU A 195 13.33 -15.96 36.09
C LEU A 195 13.52 -15.06 37.33
N ALA A 196 14.00 -13.83 37.14
CA ALA A 196 14.17 -12.90 38.24
C ALA A 196 12.84 -12.53 38.89
N ARG A 197 11.74 -12.42 38.13
CA ARG A 197 10.41 -12.23 38.70
C ARG A 197 9.97 -13.42 39.53
N GLU A 198 10.08 -14.62 38.98
CA GLU A 198 9.70 -15.88 39.67
C GLU A 198 10.45 -16.06 40.99
N GLU A 199 11.70 -15.60 41.05
CA GLU A 199 12.60 -15.75 42.20
C GLU A 199 12.62 -14.53 43.14
N TYR A 200 11.77 -13.53 42.87
CA TYR A 200 11.68 -12.25 43.59
C TYR A 200 13.00 -11.45 43.60
N LEU A 201 13.71 -11.47 42.47
CA LEU A 201 15.02 -10.83 42.21
C LEU A 201 14.96 -9.73 41.13
N LEU A 202 13.78 -9.19 40.78
CA LEU A 202 13.70 -8.02 39.90
C LEU A 202 14.39 -6.78 40.51
N GLY A 203 14.26 -6.61 41.83
CA GLY A 203 14.72 -5.43 42.54
C GLY A 203 13.89 -4.18 42.23
N PRO A 204 14.29 -3.00 42.75
CA PRO A 204 13.57 -1.75 42.51
C PRO A 204 13.58 -1.38 41.01
N PRO A 205 12.43 -0.94 40.45
CA PRO A 205 12.31 -0.66 39.02
C PRO A 205 13.20 0.51 38.59
N PRO A 206 13.65 0.56 37.33
CA PRO A 206 14.39 1.70 36.80
C PRO A 206 13.69 3.03 37.06
N GLY A 207 14.45 4.01 37.54
CA GLY A 207 13.93 5.32 37.96
C GLY A 207 13.54 5.41 39.43
N HIS A 208 13.58 4.30 40.18
CA HIS A 208 13.48 4.32 41.64
C HIS A 208 14.82 4.76 42.27
N PRO A 209 14.84 5.52 43.39
CA PRO A 209 16.08 6.00 44.03
C PRO A 209 17.09 4.90 44.35
N ASN A 210 16.61 3.73 44.75
CA ASN A 210 17.45 2.57 45.09
C ASN A 210 17.74 1.65 43.89
N SER A 211 17.27 1.98 42.69
CA SER A 211 17.59 1.21 41.48
C SER A 211 18.99 1.54 40.97
N ARG A 212 19.65 0.55 40.35
CA ARG A 212 20.89 0.75 39.60
C ARG A 212 20.68 1.74 38.46
N VAL A 213 19.56 1.60 37.75
CA VAL A 213 19.23 2.46 36.62
C VAL A 213 18.39 3.62 37.12
N LYS A 214 18.99 4.81 37.16
CA LYS A 214 18.34 6.04 37.68
C LYS A 214 17.33 6.65 36.70
N LYS A 215 17.43 6.30 35.42
CA LYS A 215 16.53 6.79 34.39
C LYS A 215 15.22 6.01 34.43
N ARG A 216 14.09 6.71 34.49
CA ARG A 216 12.77 6.08 34.32
C ARG A 216 12.66 5.51 32.91
N PRO A 217 12.03 4.33 32.75
CA PRO A 217 11.78 3.79 31.42
C PRO A 217 10.88 4.78 30.66
N PRO A 218 11.10 4.97 29.35
CA PRO A 218 10.15 5.72 28.54
C PRO A 218 8.78 5.04 28.64
N PRO A 219 7.67 5.81 28.51
CA PRO A 219 6.35 5.19 28.41
C PRO A 219 6.38 4.15 27.30
N ARG A 220 5.77 2.97 27.54
CA ARG A 220 5.64 1.94 26.49
C ARG A 220 5.14 2.66 25.23
N PRO A 221 5.79 2.50 24.06
CA PRO A 221 5.21 2.99 22.83
C PRO A 221 3.81 2.41 22.72
N THR A 222 2.81 3.29 22.77
CA THR A 222 1.42 2.91 22.58
C THR A 222 1.27 2.47 21.12
N PRO A 223 0.31 1.56 20.83
CA PRO A 223 0.05 1.10 19.47
C PRO A 223 -0.14 2.22 18.41
N GLY A 224 -0.37 3.46 18.82
CA GLY A 224 -0.55 4.61 17.92
C GLY A 224 0.73 5.24 17.38
N GLY A 225 1.93 4.91 17.88
CA GLY A 225 3.19 5.53 17.40
C GLY A 225 3.69 4.95 16.07
N GLU A 226 3.60 3.63 15.93
CA GLU A 226 4.02 2.89 14.73
C GLU A 226 3.06 3.12 13.56
N LEU A 227 1.76 3.19 13.85
CA LEU A 227 0.75 3.58 12.86
C LEU A 227 0.97 5.02 12.40
N ARG A 228 1.32 5.94 13.31
CA ARG A 228 1.69 7.31 12.94
C ARG A 228 2.90 7.34 12.03
N CYS A 229 3.91 6.47 12.20
CA CYS A 229 5.06 6.41 11.29
C CYS A 229 4.74 5.79 9.92
N VAL A 230 3.91 4.74 9.86
CA VAL A 230 3.47 4.15 8.59
C VAL A 230 2.56 5.13 7.83
N LEU A 231 1.61 5.78 8.52
CA LEU A 231 0.82 6.88 7.96
C LEU A 231 1.67 8.11 7.63
N TRP A 232 2.66 8.45 8.45
CA TRP A 232 3.58 9.56 8.15
C TRP A 232 4.46 9.25 6.95
N TRP A 233 4.84 7.99 6.72
CA TRP A 233 5.57 7.58 5.53
C TRP A 233 4.67 7.58 4.29
N CYS A 234 3.49 6.94 4.35
CA CYS A 234 2.52 6.96 3.25
C CYS A 234 2.06 8.39 2.91
N GLY A 235 2.06 9.31 3.90
CA GLY A 235 1.47 10.64 3.78
C GLY A 235 2.49 11.72 3.43
N ARG A 236 3.78 11.52 3.78
CA ARG A 236 4.86 12.46 3.48
C ARG A 236 5.71 12.03 2.28
N LYS A 237 5.76 10.75 1.93
CA LYS A 237 6.51 10.23 0.78
C LYS A 237 5.59 9.66 -0.29
N LYS A 238 4.88 10.54 -1.00
CA LYS A 238 4.47 10.37 -2.42
C LYS A 238 3.75 9.07 -2.83
N GLY A 239 3.30 8.19 -1.92
CA GLY A 239 2.78 6.85 -2.24
C GLY A 239 1.43 6.87 -2.92
N ALA A 240 0.40 7.24 -2.15
CA ALA A 240 -0.92 7.56 -2.70
C ALA A 240 -0.84 8.69 -3.75
N CYS A 241 0.14 9.59 -3.61
CA CYS A 241 0.36 10.64 -4.60
C CYS A 241 0.87 10.13 -5.96
N ALA A 242 1.64 9.03 -5.99
CA ALA A 242 2.13 8.44 -7.23
C ALA A 242 1.02 7.66 -7.94
N VAL A 243 0.19 6.94 -7.18
CA VAL A 243 -1.00 6.23 -7.68
C VAL A 243 -1.95 7.22 -8.35
N GLY A 244 -2.42 8.24 -7.62
CA GLY A 244 -3.37 9.22 -8.20
C GLY A 244 -2.81 10.01 -9.39
N ALA A 245 -1.51 10.26 -9.42
CA ALA A 245 -0.87 10.93 -10.55
C ALA A 245 -0.80 10.07 -11.82
N ASN A 246 -0.73 8.74 -11.68
CA ASN A 246 -0.70 7.84 -12.82
C ASN A 246 -2.11 7.58 -13.37
N ASP A 247 -3.06 7.32 -12.48
CA ASP A 247 -4.38 6.81 -12.87
C ASP A 247 -5.37 7.90 -13.29
N VAL A 248 -5.12 9.18 -13.00
CA VAL A 248 -5.96 10.31 -13.45
C VAL A 248 -6.15 10.34 -14.96
N ALA A 249 -5.11 9.98 -15.70
CA ALA A 249 -5.11 10.01 -17.15
C ALA A 249 -6.05 8.95 -17.74
N ASN A 250 -6.39 7.90 -16.99
CA ASN A 250 -7.33 6.87 -17.41
C ASN A 250 -8.77 7.39 -17.51
N ALA A 251 -9.15 8.34 -16.63
CA ALA A 251 -10.51 8.89 -16.61
C ALA A 251 -10.66 10.20 -17.41
N PHE A 252 -9.65 11.09 -17.36
CA PHE A 252 -9.75 12.41 -17.99
C PHE A 252 -8.80 12.62 -19.18
N GLY A 253 -7.95 11.65 -19.52
CA GLY A 253 -7.06 11.73 -20.68
C GLY A 253 -7.82 11.95 -21.99
N THR A 254 -8.95 11.28 -22.14
CA THR A 254 -9.84 11.42 -23.30
C THR A 254 -10.47 12.82 -23.38
N SER A 255 -10.87 13.40 -22.25
CA SER A 255 -11.56 14.70 -22.18
C SER A 255 -10.62 15.89 -22.32
N VAL A 256 -9.38 15.76 -21.81
CA VAL A 256 -8.31 16.74 -22.01
C VAL A 256 -7.77 16.64 -23.43
N GLY A 257 -7.62 15.42 -23.95
CA GLY A 257 -7.15 15.18 -25.32
C GLY A 257 -8.11 15.64 -26.41
N SER A 258 -9.43 15.51 -26.18
CA SER A 258 -10.46 16.04 -27.07
C SER A 258 -10.68 17.56 -26.95
N GLY A 259 -9.98 18.23 -26.02
CA GLY A 259 -10.08 19.67 -25.80
C GLY A 259 -11.37 20.13 -25.11
N VAL A 260 -12.15 19.21 -24.53
CA VAL A 260 -13.44 19.51 -23.90
C VAL A 260 -13.26 20.23 -22.56
N ILE A 261 -12.21 19.90 -21.80
CA ILE A 261 -11.86 20.56 -20.55
C ILE A 261 -10.36 20.86 -20.48
N THR A 262 -10.02 21.90 -19.72
CA THR A 262 -8.64 22.21 -19.40
C THR A 262 -8.06 21.21 -18.40
N MET A 263 -6.73 21.10 -18.37
CA MET A 263 -6.03 20.23 -17.42
C MET A 263 -6.30 20.62 -15.95
N ARG A 264 -6.46 21.92 -15.66
CA ARG A 264 -6.80 22.42 -14.32
C ARG A 264 -8.20 21.98 -13.89
N GLN A 265 -9.18 22.06 -14.78
CA GLN A 265 -10.55 21.59 -14.53
C GLN A 265 -10.58 20.07 -14.33
N ALA A 266 -9.86 19.32 -15.18
CA ALA A 266 -9.75 17.87 -15.07
C ALA A 266 -9.25 17.44 -13.68
N PHE A 267 -8.19 18.08 -13.16
CA PHE A 267 -7.68 17.75 -11.83
C PHE A 267 -8.65 18.09 -10.70
N ALA A 268 -9.35 19.22 -10.78
CA ALA A 268 -10.31 19.60 -9.75
C ALA A 268 -11.47 18.59 -9.66
N ILE A 269 -12.03 18.19 -10.82
CA ILE A 269 -13.13 17.21 -10.87
C ILE A 269 -12.63 15.84 -10.42
N ALA A 270 -11.50 15.37 -10.95
CA ALA A 270 -10.90 14.09 -10.60
C ALA A 270 -10.58 13.97 -9.11
N ALA A 271 -10.07 15.04 -8.47
CA ALA A 271 -9.78 15.02 -7.03
C ALA A 271 -11.04 14.77 -6.19
N VAL A 272 -12.16 15.41 -6.55
CA VAL A 272 -13.44 15.22 -5.86
C VAL A 272 -14.02 13.84 -6.14
N CYS A 273 -14.10 13.43 -7.41
CA CYS A 273 -14.68 12.15 -7.80
C CYS A 273 -13.90 10.96 -7.22
N ASN A 274 -12.56 10.96 -7.30
CA ASN A 274 -11.73 9.91 -6.73
C ASN A 274 -11.89 9.83 -5.21
N LEU A 275 -11.93 10.97 -4.52
CA LEU A 275 -12.09 11.00 -3.07
C LEU A 275 -13.45 10.44 -2.65
N LEU A 276 -14.52 10.82 -3.36
CA LEU A 276 -15.85 10.31 -3.11
C LEU A 276 -15.90 8.80 -3.31
N GLY A 277 -15.40 8.30 -4.45
CA GLY A 277 -15.34 6.87 -4.76
C GLY A 277 -14.54 6.07 -3.73
N ALA A 278 -13.38 6.60 -3.33
CA ALA A 278 -12.54 6.01 -2.30
C ALA A 278 -13.27 5.81 -0.97
N VAL A 279 -14.02 6.82 -0.52
CA VAL A 279 -14.72 6.79 0.78
C VAL A 279 -16.03 5.98 0.71
N SER A 280 -16.75 6.03 -0.41
CA SER A 280 -18.04 5.36 -0.54
C SER A 280 -17.93 3.88 -0.91
N MET A 281 -16.94 3.50 -1.73
CA MET A 281 -16.87 2.15 -2.32
C MET A 281 -15.54 1.44 -2.07
N GLY A 282 -14.54 2.13 -1.51
CA GLY A 282 -13.23 1.53 -1.25
C GLY A 282 -13.29 0.29 -0.36
N SER A 283 -14.28 0.19 0.53
CA SER A 283 -14.50 -0.98 1.40
C SER A 283 -14.79 -2.26 0.64
N ALA A 284 -15.63 -2.19 -0.38
CA ALA A 284 -16.02 -3.37 -1.17
C ALA A 284 -14.81 -3.96 -1.90
N VAL A 285 -14.00 -3.11 -2.53
CA VAL A 285 -12.86 -3.54 -3.37
C VAL A 285 -11.66 -4.01 -2.52
N THR A 286 -11.43 -3.37 -1.37
CA THR A 286 -10.31 -3.70 -0.46
C THR A 286 -10.37 -5.12 0.09
N GLY A 287 -11.56 -5.66 0.33
CA GLY A 287 -11.75 -7.02 0.83
C GLY A 287 -11.21 -8.10 -0.12
N THR A 288 -11.25 -7.83 -1.42
CA THR A 288 -10.91 -8.77 -2.49
C THR A 288 -9.40 -8.96 -2.65
N ILE A 289 -8.62 -7.86 -2.60
CA ILE A 289 -7.15 -7.89 -2.76
C ILE A 289 -6.50 -8.71 -1.63
N ARG A 290 -6.97 -8.58 -0.38
CA ARG A 290 -6.33 -9.22 0.78
C ARG A 290 -6.36 -10.75 0.74
N LYS A 291 -7.45 -11.35 0.24
CA LYS A 291 -7.71 -12.80 0.37
C LYS A 291 -7.34 -13.61 -0.86
N GLY A 292 -7.19 -12.99 -2.04
CA GLY A 292 -7.05 -13.70 -3.31
C GLY A 292 -5.62 -14.08 -3.72
N ILE A 293 -4.60 -13.42 -3.17
CA ILE A 293 -3.23 -13.40 -3.74
C ILE A 293 -2.24 -14.21 -2.90
N ILE A 294 -2.31 -14.06 -1.59
CA ILE A 294 -1.40 -14.69 -0.63
C ILE A 294 -2.16 -15.61 0.32
N GLU A 295 -1.54 -16.71 0.71
CA GLU A 295 -2.11 -17.64 1.69
C GLU A 295 -1.89 -17.10 3.11
N LEU A 296 -2.88 -16.39 3.66
CA LEU A 296 -2.78 -15.75 4.98
C LEU A 296 -2.48 -16.75 6.10
N ARG A 297 -3.00 -17.98 6.01
CA ARG A 297 -2.77 -19.06 6.99
C ARG A 297 -1.30 -19.45 7.13
N SER A 298 -0.49 -19.25 6.07
CA SER A 298 0.96 -19.48 6.14
C SER A 298 1.69 -18.53 7.10
N PHE A 299 0.99 -17.49 7.59
CA PHE A 299 1.52 -16.48 8.50
C PHE A 299 0.92 -16.57 9.92
N ASP A 300 0.14 -17.60 10.25
CA ASP A 300 -0.47 -17.73 11.58
C ASP A 300 0.59 -17.75 12.70
N ASP A 301 1.71 -18.43 12.47
CA ASP A 301 2.87 -18.48 13.37
C ASP A 301 3.87 -17.32 13.15
N ASP A 302 3.70 -16.53 12.10
CA ASP A 302 4.56 -15.39 11.77
C ASP A 302 3.77 -14.12 11.35
N PRO A 303 2.97 -13.53 12.28
CA PRO A 303 2.23 -12.28 12.01
C PRO A 303 3.16 -11.14 11.58
N LYS A 304 4.40 -11.13 12.09
CA LYS A 304 5.39 -10.10 11.75
C LYS A 304 5.86 -10.24 10.30
N GLY A 305 6.05 -11.47 9.81
CA GLY A 305 6.37 -11.73 8.41
C GLY A 305 5.30 -11.21 7.46
N LEU A 306 4.02 -11.32 7.81
CA LEU A 306 2.92 -10.79 7.00
C LEU A 306 3.00 -9.27 6.89
N MET A 307 3.24 -8.60 8.02
CA MET A 307 3.42 -7.15 8.04
C MET A 307 4.64 -6.72 7.21
N LEU A 308 5.74 -7.50 7.20
CA LEU A 308 6.90 -7.22 6.35
C LEU A 308 6.53 -7.32 4.88
N ALA A 309 5.89 -8.42 4.51
CA ALA A 309 5.53 -8.73 3.13
C ALA A 309 4.59 -7.65 2.57
N MET A 310 3.58 -7.24 3.34
CA MET A 310 2.68 -6.14 2.97
C MET A 310 3.43 -4.82 2.80
N LEU A 311 4.32 -4.49 3.74
CA LEU A 311 5.08 -3.25 3.67
C LEU A 311 6.03 -3.24 2.46
N THR A 312 6.78 -4.32 2.23
CA THR A 312 7.72 -4.40 1.10
C THR A 312 7.00 -4.40 -0.24
N ALA A 313 5.84 -5.06 -0.34
CA ALA A 313 4.98 -5.00 -1.52
C ALA A 313 4.53 -3.57 -1.82
N MET A 314 4.04 -2.84 -0.82
CA MET A 314 3.68 -1.42 -0.95
C MET A 314 4.88 -0.57 -1.40
N LEU A 315 6.03 -0.72 -0.73
CA LEU A 315 7.25 0.03 -1.07
C LEU A 315 7.69 -0.22 -2.51
N GLY A 316 7.66 -1.48 -2.96
CA GLY A 316 8.01 -1.86 -4.32
C GLY A 316 7.06 -1.25 -5.35
N SER A 317 5.75 -1.40 -5.13
CA SER A 317 4.71 -0.84 -5.99
C SER A 317 4.84 0.68 -6.11
N ILE A 318 4.87 1.40 -4.98
CA ILE A 318 4.98 2.86 -4.94
C ILE A 318 6.24 3.34 -5.67
N SER A 319 7.38 2.68 -5.44
CA SER A 319 8.64 3.08 -6.06
C SER A 319 8.60 2.92 -7.58
N TYR A 320 7.99 1.84 -8.07
CA TYR A 320 7.81 1.59 -9.50
C TYR A 320 6.85 2.61 -10.13
N VAL A 321 5.65 2.78 -9.57
CA VAL A 321 4.63 3.72 -10.06
C VAL A 321 5.15 5.15 -10.04
N ALA A 322 5.83 5.57 -8.98
CA ALA A 322 6.43 6.91 -8.89
C ALA A 322 7.50 7.13 -9.96
N SER A 323 8.30 6.10 -10.26
CA SER A 323 9.33 6.15 -11.30
C SER A 323 8.72 6.25 -12.70
N ALA A 324 7.70 5.42 -12.98
CA ALA A 324 6.95 5.47 -14.24
C ALA A 324 6.25 6.82 -14.45
N THR A 325 5.58 7.33 -13.42
CA THR A 325 4.91 8.64 -13.44
C THR A 325 5.90 9.78 -13.69
N LYS A 326 7.11 9.71 -13.10
CA LYS A 326 8.15 10.71 -13.36
C LYS A 326 8.56 10.75 -14.84
N LEU A 327 8.55 9.59 -15.49
CA LEU A 327 8.83 9.41 -16.92
C LEU A 327 7.61 9.70 -17.82
N GLY A 328 6.44 10.02 -17.24
CA GLY A 328 5.20 10.23 -18.01
C GLY A 328 4.57 8.93 -18.52
N LEU A 329 4.99 7.77 -18.02
CA LEU A 329 4.49 6.47 -18.49
C LEU A 329 3.21 6.06 -17.73
N PRO A 330 2.11 5.77 -18.44
CA PRO A 330 0.93 5.18 -17.82
C PRO A 330 1.19 3.70 -17.52
N VAL A 331 1.00 3.29 -16.26
CA VAL A 331 1.24 1.92 -15.78
C VAL A 331 0.14 1.48 -14.81
N SER A 332 -0.14 0.19 -14.74
CA SER A 332 -1.17 -0.31 -13.83
C SER A 332 -0.67 -0.36 -12.38
N THR A 333 -1.35 0.38 -11.49
CA THR A 333 -1.09 0.38 -10.05
C THR A 333 -1.49 -0.94 -9.39
N THR A 334 -2.59 -1.55 -9.85
CA THR A 334 -3.03 -2.89 -9.43
C THR A 334 -2.00 -3.98 -9.76
N GLN A 335 -1.47 -3.99 -10.99
CA GLN A 335 -0.40 -4.93 -11.37
C GLN A 335 0.88 -4.70 -10.55
N SER A 336 1.18 -3.44 -10.21
CA SER A 336 2.36 -3.07 -9.43
C SER A 336 2.28 -3.61 -7.99
N ILE A 337 1.14 -3.48 -7.31
CA ILE A 337 0.98 -4.03 -5.95
C ILE A 337 0.93 -5.57 -5.94
N LEU A 338 0.28 -6.17 -6.93
CA LEU A 338 0.27 -7.63 -7.12
C LEU A 338 1.66 -8.19 -7.36
N GLY A 339 2.45 -7.56 -8.24
CA GLY A 339 3.85 -7.91 -8.46
C GLY A 339 4.70 -7.75 -7.20
N GLY A 340 4.47 -6.69 -6.42
CA GLY A 340 5.09 -6.49 -5.11
C GLY A 340 4.76 -7.60 -4.11
N LEU A 341 3.50 -8.02 -4.04
CA LEU A 341 3.05 -9.11 -3.17
C LEU A 341 3.67 -10.44 -3.58
N VAL A 342 3.60 -10.81 -4.87
CA VAL A 342 4.23 -12.03 -5.41
C VAL A 342 5.73 -12.03 -5.13
N GLY A 343 6.43 -10.93 -5.40
CA GLY A 343 7.86 -10.80 -5.12
C GLY A 343 8.19 -10.93 -3.63
N SER A 344 7.36 -10.35 -2.75
CA SER A 344 7.56 -10.46 -1.30
C SER A 344 7.41 -11.90 -0.79
N MET A 345 6.48 -12.67 -1.36
CA MET A 345 6.28 -14.08 -1.01
C MET A 345 7.42 -14.96 -1.49
N ILE A 346 7.85 -14.79 -2.75
CA ILE A 346 8.98 -15.54 -3.31
C ILE A 346 10.25 -15.26 -2.49
N ALA A 347 10.47 -14.01 -2.07
CA ALA A 347 11.60 -13.65 -1.22
C ALA A 347 11.52 -14.28 0.18
N ARG A 348 10.35 -14.27 0.82
CA ARG A 348 10.10 -14.91 2.12
C ARG A 348 10.41 -16.40 2.07
N ASP A 349 9.92 -17.09 1.04
CA ASP A 349 10.06 -18.54 0.92
C ASP A 349 11.36 -18.97 0.23
N ARG A 350 12.38 -18.10 0.23
CA ARG A 350 13.73 -18.36 -0.30
C ARG A 350 13.74 -18.86 -1.75
N GLY A 351 12.85 -18.30 -2.58
CA GLY A 351 12.73 -18.64 -4.00
C GLY A 351 11.67 -19.69 -4.32
N SER A 352 10.98 -20.25 -3.31
CA SER A 352 9.84 -21.15 -3.55
C SER A 352 8.62 -20.38 -4.09
N LEU A 353 7.88 -21.01 -4.99
CA LEU A 353 6.61 -20.50 -5.53
C LEU A 353 5.41 -20.87 -4.64
N GLY A 354 5.62 -21.65 -3.58
CA GLY A 354 4.54 -22.24 -2.77
C GLY A 354 3.74 -21.23 -1.92
N GLY A 355 4.32 -20.12 -1.48
CA GLY A 355 3.61 -19.09 -0.71
C GLY A 355 2.67 -18.20 -1.53
N VAL A 356 2.72 -18.30 -2.86
CA VAL A 356 1.84 -17.55 -3.76
C VAL A 356 0.66 -18.44 -4.16
N ARG A 357 -0.56 -17.92 -4.05
CA ARG A 357 -1.75 -18.64 -4.49
C ARG A 357 -1.92 -18.51 -6.00
N TRP A 358 -1.36 -19.46 -6.76
CA TRP A 358 -1.42 -19.46 -8.23
C TRP A 358 -2.78 -19.84 -8.80
N ARG A 359 -3.51 -20.72 -8.10
CA ARG A 359 -4.79 -21.32 -8.51
C ARG A 359 -5.80 -21.21 -7.38
N ASP A 360 -7.06 -21.51 -7.66
CA ASP A 360 -8.11 -21.52 -6.66
C ASP A 360 -7.93 -22.63 -5.61
N SER A 361 -8.75 -22.59 -4.56
CA SER A 361 -8.83 -23.57 -3.47
C SER A 361 -9.08 -25.00 -3.95
N SER A 362 -9.77 -25.18 -5.09
CA SER A 362 -9.98 -26.48 -5.76
C SER A 362 -8.77 -26.96 -6.59
N GLY A 363 -7.71 -26.15 -6.68
CA GLY A 363 -6.53 -26.42 -7.49
C GLY A 363 -6.70 -26.15 -8.99
N LYS A 364 -7.88 -25.71 -9.43
CA LYS A 364 -8.16 -25.31 -10.83
C LYS A 364 -7.95 -23.80 -11.01
N VAL A 365 -7.69 -23.38 -12.25
CA VAL A 365 -7.57 -21.95 -12.59
C VAL A 365 -8.94 -21.33 -12.83
N CYS A 366 -9.81 -22.03 -13.56
CA CYS A 366 -11.20 -21.65 -13.76
C CYS A 366 -12.10 -22.86 -13.52
N GLU A 367 -13.25 -22.62 -12.88
CA GLU A 367 -14.22 -23.66 -12.56
C GLU A 367 -15.63 -23.09 -12.70
N PHE A 368 -16.53 -23.91 -13.28
CA PHE A 368 -17.94 -23.58 -13.40
C PHE A 368 -18.69 -24.22 -12.25
N SER A 369 -19.37 -23.40 -11.46
CA SER A 369 -20.22 -23.86 -10.36
C SER A 369 -21.64 -24.08 -10.89
N GLU A 370 -22.10 -25.33 -10.87
CA GLU A 370 -23.47 -25.67 -11.27
C GLU A 370 -24.52 -25.07 -10.33
N GLU A 371 -24.18 -24.88 -9.05
CA GLU A 371 -25.05 -24.30 -8.03
C GLU A 371 -25.30 -22.80 -8.28
N THR A 372 -24.26 -22.06 -8.67
CA THR A 372 -24.34 -20.60 -8.91
C THR A 372 -24.52 -20.24 -10.39
N ARG A 373 -24.41 -21.22 -11.30
CA ARG A 373 -24.37 -21.08 -12.76
C ARG A 373 -23.34 -20.06 -13.25
N ARG A 374 -22.20 -19.96 -12.55
CA ARG A 374 -21.13 -19.00 -12.88
C ARG A 374 -19.81 -19.72 -13.09
N ALA A 375 -19.04 -19.23 -14.07
CA ALA A 375 -17.62 -19.53 -14.19
C ALA A 375 -16.85 -18.55 -13.32
N SER A 376 -15.91 -19.05 -12.52
CA SER A 376 -15.02 -18.24 -11.69
C SER A 376 -13.58 -18.69 -11.88
N CYS A 377 -12.65 -17.73 -11.89
CA CYS A 377 -11.22 -18.03 -12.05
C CYS A 377 -10.41 -17.54 -10.85
N GLY A 378 -9.77 -18.45 -10.11
CA GLY A 378 -9.08 -18.15 -8.85
C GLY A 378 -7.56 -18.06 -8.92
N GLY A 379 -7.01 -17.39 -7.91
CA GLY A 379 -5.56 -17.19 -7.75
C GLY A 379 -4.95 -16.20 -8.75
N VAL A 380 -3.63 -16.08 -8.72
CA VAL A 380 -2.88 -15.16 -9.58
C VAL A 380 -3.13 -15.44 -11.08
N LEU A 381 -3.28 -16.70 -11.49
CA LEU A 381 -3.56 -17.04 -12.88
C LEU A 381 -4.95 -16.59 -13.33
N GLY A 382 -5.97 -16.69 -12.46
CA GLY A 382 -7.31 -16.16 -12.74
C GLY A 382 -7.30 -14.64 -12.94
N ILE A 383 -6.54 -13.93 -12.10
CA ILE A 383 -6.36 -12.47 -12.22
C ILE A 383 -5.70 -12.10 -13.55
N VAL A 384 -4.64 -12.81 -13.94
CA VAL A 384 -3.95 -12.57 -15.21
C VAL A 384 -4.88 -12.80 -16.41
N LEU A 385 -5.75 -13.81 -16.36
CA LEU A 385 -6.76 -14.03 -17.40
C LEU A 385 -7.71 -12.83 -17.51
N GLN A 386 -8.17 -12.28 -16.39
CA GLN A 386 -9.06 -11.11 -16.38
C GLN A 386 -8.37 -9.87 -16.98
N TRP A 387 -7.06 -9.69 -16.77
CA TRP A 387 -6.30 -8.60 -17.41
C TRP A 387 -6.30 -8.66 -18.93
N VAL A 388 -6.58 -9.82 -19.52
CA VAL A 388 -6.73 -9.97 -20.96
C VAL A 388 -8.20 -9.84 -21.37
N PHE A 389 -9.11 -10.52 -20.66
CA PHE A 389 -10.53 -10.54 -21.02
C PHE A 389 -11.24 -9.20 -20.81
N ALA A 390 -10.96 -8.48 -19.71
CA ALA A 390 -11.65 -7.23 -19.40
C ALA A 390 -11.38 -6.12 -20.43
N PRO A 391 -10.13 -5.86 -20.87
CA PRO A 391 -9.88 -4.90 -21.94
C PRO A 391 -10.52 -5.27 -23.28
N VAL A 392 -10.53 -6.57 -23.63
CA VAL A 392 -11.16 -7.04 -24.88
C VAL A 392 -12.67 -6.82 -24.84
N LEU A 393 -13.32 -7.11 -23.72
CA LEU A 393 -14.75 -6.86 -23.55
C LEU A 393 -15.07 -5.37 -23.57
N ALA A 394 -14.28 -4.54 -22.88
CA ALA A 394 -14.44 -3.08 -22.89
C ALA A 394 -14.27 -2.51 -24.32
N MET A 395 -13.31 -3.01 -25.09
CA MET A 395 -13.10 -2.65 -26.49
C MET A 395 -14.28 -3.03 -27.37
N ALA A 396 -14.83 -4.24 -27.21
CA ALA A 396 -16.00 -4.69 -27.95
C ALA A 396 -17.23 -3.83 -27.64
N LEU A 397 -17.47 -3.52 -26.36
CA LEU A 397 -18.54 -2.64 -25.91
C LEU A 397 -18.38 -1.21 -26.43
N ALA A 398 -17.19 -0.62 -26.31
CA ALA A 398 -16.90 0.71 -26.83
C ALA A 398 -17.14 0.79 -28.35
N THR A 399 -16.74 -0.24 -29.09
CA THR A 399 -16.95 -0.34 -30.55
C THR A 399 -18.44 -0.44 -30.89
N ALA A 400 -19.20 -1.24 -30.15
CA ALA A 400 -20.65 -1.38 -30.34
C ALA A 400 -21.39 -0.07 -30.03
N LEU A 401 -21.05 0.59 -28.91
CA LEU A 401 -21.61 1.88 -28.51
C LEU A 401 -21.30 2.97 -29.54
N PHE A 402 -20.05 3.02 -30.02
CA PHE A 402 -19.68 3.94 -31.08
C PHE A 402 -20.42 3.63 -32.37
N GLY A 403 -20.64 2.36 -32.72
CA GLY A 403 -21.44 1.96 -33.88
C GLY A 403 -22.89 2.48 -33.82
N VAL A 404 -23.54 2.35 -32.66
CA VAL A 404 -24.89 2.89 -32.42
C VAL A 404 -24.89 4.41 -32.50
N THR A 405 -23.97 5.06 -31.79
CA THR A 405 -23.84 6.52 -31.79
C THR A 405 -23.59 7.07 -33.20
N ARG A 406 -22.75 6.39 -33.98
CA ARG A 406 -22.44 6.73 -35.37
C ARG A 406 -23.66 6.62 -36.27
N ALA A 407 -24.46 5.56 -36.13
CA ALA A 407 -25.66 5.36 -36.93
C ALA A 407 -26.81 6.30 -36.57
N VAL A 408 -26.99 6.61 -35.28
CA VAL A 408 -28.15 7.35 -34.76
C VAL A 408 -27.94 8.86 -34.77
N LEU A 409 -26.72 9.32 -34.45
CA LEU A 409 -26.37 10.73 -34.29
C LEU A 409 -25.36 11.22 -35.34
N LEU A 410 -24.16 10.64 -35.41
CA LEU A 410 -23.05 11.24 -36.18
C LEU A 410 -23.27 11.26 -37.70
N ARG A 411 -24.09 10.34 -38.23
CA ARG A 411 -24.48 10.30 -39.65
C ARG A 411 -25.86 10.90 -39.94
N ALA A 412 -26.58 11.38 -38.92
CA ALA A 412 -27.90 11.96 -39.09
C ALA A 412 -27.79 13.46 -39.40
N ASP A 413 -28.76 14.01 -40.12
CA ASP A 413 -28.84 15.45 -40.36
C ASP A 413 -28.90 16.22 -39.02
N PRO A 414 -28.26 17.41 -38.90
CA PRO A 414 -28.23 18.20 -37.67
C PRO A 414 -29.59 18.37 -36.95
N PRO A 415 -30.72 18.70 -37.62
CA PRO A 415 -32.01 18.83 -36.94
C PRO A 415 -32.55 17.50 -36.38
N VAL A 416 -32.24 16.39 -37.05
CA VAL A 416 -32.63 15.04 -36.61
C VAL A 416 -31.75 14.60 -35.45
N ALA A 417 -30.44 14.84 -35.54
CA ALA A 417 -29.48 14.60 -34.46
C ALA A 417 -29.87 15.39 -33.20
N ALA A 418 -30.26 16.66 -33.33
CA ALA A 418 -30.72 17.51 -32.23
C ALA A 418 -31.93 16.95 -31.49
N ARG A 419 -32.85 16.31 -32.20
CA ARG A 419 -34.03 15.68 -31.58
C ARG A 419 -33.69 14.36 -30.91
N ARG A 420 -32.75 13.60 -31.47
CA ARG A 420 -32.35 12.27 -30.99
C ARG A 420 -31.32 12.31 -29.86
N ALA A 421 -30.53 13.38 -29.77
CA ALA A 421 -29.44 13.49 -28.80
C ALA A 421 -29.92 13.44 -27.32
N PRO A 422 -30.91 14.23 -26.87
CA PRO A 422 -31.33 14.20 -25.47
C PRO A 422 -31.77 12.82 -24.96
N PRO A 423 -32.68 12.09 -25.63
CA PRO A 423 -33.10 10.77 -25.14
C PRO A 423 -31.97 9.73 -25.22
N LEU A 424 -31.07 9.82 -26.22
CA LEU A 424 -29.95 8.88 -26.33
C LEU A 424 -28.90 9.13 -25.22
N MET A 425 -28.52 10.38 -24.97
CA MET A 425 -27.59 10.73 -23.89
C MET A 425 -28.16 10.37 -22.52
N ALA A 426 -29.46 10.63 -22.31
CA ALA A 426 -30.14 10.24 -21.09
C ALA A 426 -30.10 8.73 -20.84
N PHE A 427 -30.33 7.92 -21.88
CA PHE A 427 -30.23 6.47 -21.77
C PHE A 427 -28.81 6.01 -21.41
N TYR A 428 -27.78 6.56 -22.07
CA TYR A 428 -26.41 6.20 -21.76
C TYR A 428 -26.01 6.60 -20.33
N LEU A 429 -26.21 7.85 -19.93
CA LEU A 429 -25.84 8.30 -18.59
C LEU A 429 -26.66 7.56 -17.50
N GLY A 430 -27.95 7.33 -17.75
CA GLY A 430 -28.81 6.56 -16.85
C GLY A 430 -28.38 5.12 -16.68
N SER A 431 -27.98 4.45 -17.76
CA SER A 431 -27.50 3.06 -17.71
C SER A 431 -26.16 2.94 -16.99
N VAL A 432 -25.21 3.86 -17.21
CA VAL A 432 -23.95 3.89 -16.46
C VAL A 432 -24.21 4.14 -14.97
N ALA A 433 -25.07 5.09 -14.63
CA ALA A 433 -25.43 5.38 -13.24
C ALA A 433 -26.14 4.19 -12.55
N PHE A 434 -27.03 3.50 -13.27
CA PHE A 434 -27.68 2.28 -12.80
C PHE A 434 -26.65 1.18 -12.50
N LEU A 435 -25.74 0.91 -13.43
CA LEU A 435 -24.72 -0.13 -13.26
C LEU A 435 -23.78 0.17 -12.09
N LEU A 436 -23.39 1.45 -11.93
CA LEU A 436 -22.60 1.87 -10.77
C LEU A 436 -23.39 1.73 -9.47
N ALA A 437 -24.64 2.18 -9.42
CA ALA A 437 -25.49 2.03 -8.24
C ALA A 437 -25.70 0.56 -7.86
N TRP A 438 -25.89 -0.31 -8.86
CA TRP A 438 -25.99 -1.76 -8.66
C TRP A 438 -24.71 -2.30 -8.01
N PHE A 439 -23.54 -1.90 -8.53
CA PHE A 439 -22.26 -2.32 -7.96
C PHE A 439 -22.04 -1.75 -6.53
N VAL A 440 -22.45 -0.51 -6.25
CA VAL A 440 -22.37 0.06 -4.90
C VAL A 440 -23.29 -0.69 -3.93
N ILE A 441 -24.56 -0.83 -4.26
CA ILE A 441 -25.60 -1.20 -3.28
C ILE A 441 -25.72 -2.71 -3.14
N VAL A 442 -25.69 -3.43 -4.27
CA VAL A 442 -26.00 -4.87 -4.32
C VAL A 442 -24.74 -5.70 -4.12
N GLN A 443 -23.67 -5.39 -4.86
CA GLN A 443 -22.40 -6.12 -4.74
C GLN A 443 -21.76 -5.92 -3.35
N GLU A 444 -21.66 -4.69 -2.82
CA GLU A 444 -21.05 -4.47 -1.50
C GLU A 444 -21.77 -5.23 -0.37
N LYS A 445 -23.11 -5.27 -0.40
CA LYS A 445 -23.91 -5.81 0.70
C LYS A 445 -24.05 -7.32 0.69
N HIS A 446 -24.18 -7.93 -0.49
CA HIS A 446 -24.41 -9.37 -0.64
C HIS A 446 -23.15 -10.17 -0.94
N HIS A 447 -22.03 -9.50 -1.23
CA HIS A 447 -20.70 -10.11 -1.45
C HIS A 447 -19.58 -9.58 -0.52
N PRO A 448 -19.80 -9.28 0.79
CA PRO A 448 -18.77 -8.69 1.65
C PRO A 448 -17.60 -9.65 1.96
N THR A 449 -17.81 -10.96 1.75
CA THR A 449 -16.83 -12.02 2.01
C THR A 449 -16.50 -12.86 0.79
N SER A 450 -17.19 -12.62 -0.33
CA SER A 450 -16.94 -13.31 -1.59
C SER A 450 -15.47 -13.10 -1.93
N ARG A 451 -14.69 -14.19 -1.87
CA ARG A 451 -13.50 -14.28 -2.69
C ARG A 451 -14.10 -14.23 -4.09
N GLY A 452 -14.07 -13.09 -4.77
CA GLY A 452 -14.74 -12.88 -6.08
C GLY A 452 -14.25 -13.78 -7.23
N TRP A 453 -13.72 -14.94 -6.89
CA TRP A 453 -12.83 -15.81 -7.61
C TRP A 453 -12.96 -17.28 -7.16
N ASP A 454 -13.63 -17.59 -6.05
CA ASP A 454 -13.92 -18.96 -5.58
C ASP A 454 -15.38 -19.32 -5.98
N PRO A 455 -15.59 -20.29 -6.89
CA PRO A 455 -16.92 -20.66 -7.40
C PRO A 455 -17.90 -21.17 -6.33
N HIS A 456 -17.38 -21.50 -5.13
CA HIS A 456 -18.16 -22.06 -4.03
C HIS A 456 -18.54 -21.02 -2.95
N ASP A 457 -17.93 -19.83 -2.96
CA ASP A 457 -18.08 -18.83 -1.88
C ASP A 457 -19.05 -17.67 -2.26
N ALA A 458 -19.50 -17.60 -3.51
CA ALA A 458 -20.32 -16.49 -4.02
C ALA A 458 -21.81 -16.89 -4.13
N SER A 459 -22.67 -16.36 -3.26
CA SER A 459 -24.11 -16.49 -3.48
C SER A 459 -24.61 -15.59 -4.60
N ASP A 460 -25.50 -16.07 -5.48
CA ASP A 460 -25.99 -15.29 -6.62
C ASP A 460 -26.56 -13.92 -6.18
N PRO A 461 -25.88 -12.79 -6.48
CA PRO A 461 -26.33 -11.46 -6.07
C PRO A 461 -27.71 -11.16 -6.67
N ILE A 462 -27.97 -11.63 -7.89
CA ILE A 462 -29.24 -11.39 -8.59
C ILE A 462 -30.38 -12.11 -7.85
N ALA A 463 -30.15 -13.36 -7.43
CA ALA A 463 -31.15 -14.14 -6.69
C ALA A 463 -31.40 -13.65 -5.25
N LYS A 464 -30.42 -13.00 -4.60
CA LYS A 464 -30.54 -12.51 -3.22
C LYS A 464 -30.85 -11.01 -3.10
N THR A 465 -30.85 -10.27 -4.21
CA THR A 465 -31.20 -8.84 -4.21
C THR A 465 -32.63 -8.66 -3.74
N THR A 466 -32.83 -7.80 -2.74
CA THR A 466 -34.19 -7.47 -2.30
C THR A 466 -34.88 -6.55 -3.32
N ALA A 467 -36.20 -6.63 -3.43
CA ALA A 467 -36.96 -5.76 -4.33
C ALA A 467 -36.69 -4.26 -4.06
N LEU A 468 -36.44 -3.90 -2.80
CA LEU A 468 -36.07 -2.53 -2.40
C LEU A 468 -34.73 -2.10 -3.01
N GLU A 469 -33.69 -2.95 -2.95
CA GLU A 469 -32.36 -2.62 -3.49
C GLU A 469 -32.38 -2.47 -5.01
N ALA A 470 -33.06 -3.37 -5.71
CA ALA A 470 -33.24 -3.28 -7.15
C ALA A 470 -34.01 -1.99 -7.53
N THR A 471 -35.05 -1.64 -6.76
CA THR A 471 -35.83 -0.42 -6.96
C THR A 471 -34.97 0.83 -6.75
N VAL A 472 -34.16 0.88 -5.69
CA VAL A 472 -33.26 2.01 -5.44
C VAL A 472 -32.25 2.17 -6.58
N CYS A 473 -31.62 1.10 -7.06
CA CYS A 473 -30.71 1.16 -8.20
C CYS A 473 -31.41 1.69 -9.46
N ALA A 474 -32.61 1.19 -9.76
CA ALA A 474 -33.43 1.64 -10.87
C ALA A 474 -33.78 3.14 -10.74
N LEU A 475 -34.15 3.60 -9.54
CA LEU A 475 -34.44 5.02 -9.27
C LEU A 475 -33.20 5.91 -9.47
N VAL A 476 -32.01 5.46 -9.09
CA VAL A 476 -30.76 6.20 -9.36
C VAL A 476 -30.52 6.31 -10.87
N GLY A 477 -30.68 5.21 -11.61
CA GLY A 477 -30.54 5.20 -13.07
C GLY A 477 -31.56 6.10 -13.77
N VAL A 478 -32.84 5.99 -13.40
CA VAL A 478 -33.93 6.82 -13.96
C VAL A 478 -33.76 8.29 -13.58
N GLY A 479 -33.34 8.58 -12.35
CA GLY A 479 -33.06 9.93 -11.88
C GLY A 479 -31.91 10.57 -12.67
N ALA A 480 -30.81 9.84 -12.87
CA ALA A 480 -29.70 10.29 -13.71
C ALA A 480 -30.13 10.52 -15.17
N ALA A 481 -30.92 9.61 -15.74
CA ALA A 481 -31.49 9.76 -17.08
C ALA A 481 -32.41 10.99 -17.17
N TYR A 482 -33.22 11.25 -16.16
CA TYR A 482 -34.13 12.39 -16.12
C TYR A 482 -33.38 13.72 -16.02
N VAL A 483 -32.39 13.82 -15.13
CA VAL A 483 -31.51 14.99 -15.01
C VAL A 483 -30.76 15.23 -16.31
N ALA A 484 -30.20 14.18 -16.93
CA ALA A 484 -29.56 14.28 -18.23
C ALA A 484 -30.55 14.77 -19.30
N SER A 485 -31.73 14.16 -19.40
CA SER A 485 -32.77 14.58 -20.35
C SER A 485 -33.10 16.06 -20.22
N ILE A 486 -33.28 16.56 -18.98
CA ILE A 486 -33.54 17.97 -18.70
C ILE A 486 -32.33 18.83 -19.08
N ALA A 487 -31.12 18.45 -18.68
CA ALA A 487 -29.91 19.22 -18.99
C ALA A 487 -29.67 19.35 -20.50
N PHE A 488 -29.91 18.28 -21.25
CA PHE A 488 -29.80 18.26 -22.71
C PHE A 488 -31.00 18.92 -23.42
N ALA A 489 -32.17 19.02 -22.77
CA ALA A 489 -33.35 19.67 -23.32
C ALA A 489 -33.44 21.18 -23.01
N LEU A 490 -32.98 21.60 -21.82
CA LEU A 490 -33.07 22.98 -21.31
C LEU A 490 -31.92 23.87 -21.81
N ARG A 491 -30.78 23.31 -22.18
CA ARG A 491 -29.76 24.11 -22.86
C ARG A 491 -30.33 24.55 -24.22
N PRO A 492 -30.26 25.86 -24.56
CA PRO A 492 -30.77 26.37 -25.82
C PRO A 492 -30.26 25.54 -27.00
N ARG A 493 -31.17 25.07 -27.87
CA ARG A 493 -30.78 24.48 -29.18
C ARG A 493 -29.87 25.44 -29.95
N ALA A 494 -30.07 26.74 -29.76
CA ALA A 494 -29.21 27.80 -30.29
C ALA A 494 -27.79 27.86 -29.67
N LEU A 495 -27.49 27.22 -28.54
CA LEU A 495 -26.12 27.10 -28.01
C LEU A 495 -25.41 25.83 -28.52
N TYR A 496 -26.16 24.78 -28.82
CA TYR A 496 -25.64 23.56 -29.46
C TYR A 496 -25.41 23.74 -30.97
N TYR A 497 -26.26 24.54 -31.62
CA TYR A 497 -26.30 24.74 -33.08
C TYR A 497 -26.22 26.22 -33.51
N ALA A 498 -25.73 27.10 -32.60
CA ALA A 498 -25.48 28.53 -32.91
C ALA A 498 -24.67 28.73 -34.20
N PRO A 499 -23.59 27.95 -34.41
CA PRO A 499 -22.77 28.11 -35.61
C PRO A 499 -23.51 27.69 -36.88
N TYR A 500 -24.38 26.67 -36.87
CA TYR A 500 -25.15 26.18 -38.03
C TYR A 500 -26.27 27.13 -38.36
N LEU A 501 -26.96 27.68 -37.36
CA LEU A 501 -27.95 28.72 -37.60
C LEU A 501 -27.30 30.00 -38.13
N LYS A 502 -26.07 30.33 -37.70
CA LYS A 502 -25.27 31.44 -38.28
C LYS A 502 -24.76 31.13 -39.69
N ARG A 503 -24.28 29.91 -39.95
CA ARG A 503 -23.76 29.47 -41.25
C ARG A 503 -24.88 29.33 -42.25
N ARG A 504 -26.00 28.73 -41.86
CA ARG A 504 -27.23 28.66 -42.65
C ARG A 504 -27.91 30.02 -42.80
N ARG A 505 -27.81 30.95 -41.85
CA ARG A 505 -28.22 32.37 -42.09
C ARG A 505 -27.28 33.07 -43.08
N ARG A 506 -25.99 32.78 -43.07
CA ARG A 506 -25.03 33.30 -44.07
C ARG A 506 -25.26 32.69 -45.45
N GLU A 507 -25.58 31.40 -45.52
CA GLU A 507 -25.89 30.68 -46.76
C GLU A 507 -27.30 30.99 -47.28
N ALA A 508 -28.28 31.21 -46.40
CA ALA A 508 -29.65 31.61 -46.76
C ALA A 508 -29.81 33.12 -46.97
N GLY A 509 -28.93 33.94 -46.38
CA GLY A 509 -28.88 35.40 -46.56
C GLY A 509 -28.02 35.86 -47.73
N GLY A 510 -27.50 34.93 -48.54
CA GLY A 510 -26.74 35.22 -49.76
C GLY A 510 -27.60 35.59 -50.97
N GLY A 511 -28.89 35.89 -50.78
CA GLY A 511 -29.81 36.19 -51.86
C GLY A 511 -30.96 37.08 -51.41
N GLU A 512 -30.70 38.36 -51.17
CA GLU A 512 -31.66 39.44 -51.36
C GLU A 512 -30.91 40.77 -51.27
N VAL A 513 -30.60 41.35 -52.44
CA VAL A 513 -30.21 42.76 -52.53
C VAL A 513 -31.51 43.55 -52.43
N GLU A 514 -31.83 44.03 -51.23
CA GLU A 514 -32.94 44.94 -51.00
C GLU A 514 -32.55 46.35 -51.48
N MET A 515 -33.31 46.85 -52.45
CA MET A 515 -33.17 48.17 -53.04
C MET A 515 -33.57 49.26 -52.04
N VAL A 516 -32.76 50.32 -51.95
CA VAL A 516 -33.14 51.60 -51.33
C VAL A 516 -33.08 52.69 -52.41
N PRO A 517 -34.13 53.53 -52.59
CA PRO A 517 -34.17 54.53 -53.65
C PRO A 517 -33.60 55.90 -53.25
N SER A 518 -33.02 56.56 -54.25
CA SER A 518 -32.92 58.01 -54.53
C SER A 518 -32.25 58.98 -53.52
N SER A 519 -31.13 59.60 -53.92
CA SER A 519 -31.13 60.97 -54.48
C SER A 519 -29.72 61.38 -54.95
N GLU A 520 -29.70 62.29 -55.92
CA GLU A 520 -28.60 62.69 -56.80
C GLU A 520 -27.48 63.51 -56.13
N GLY A 521 -26.27 63.44 -56.69
CA GLY A 521 -25.35 64.59 -56.71
C GLY A 521 -23.87 64.33 -56.45
N ALA A 522 -23.09 64.47 -57.53
CA ALA A 522 -21.69 64.95 -57.61
C ALA A 522 -20.49 63.95 -57.50
N VAL A 523 -19.70 64.04 -58.57
CA VAL A 523 -18.42 63.44 -58.95
C VAL A 523 -17.25 63.88 -58.06
N HIS A 524 -16.35 62.97 -57.65
CA HIS A 524 -14.89 62.94 -57.95
C HIS A 524 -14.05 62.09 -56.99
N GLU A 525 -13.23 61.22 -57.61
CA GLU A 525 -11.85 60.82 -57.31
C GLU A 525 -11.39 60.10 -56.01
N GLU A 526 -10.33 59.33 -56.26
CA GLU A 526 -9.61 58.32 -55.49
C GLU A 526 -9.04 58.83 -54.14
N ASP A 527 -9.00 57.96 -53.13
CA ASP A 527 -7.78 57.24 -52.68
C ASP A 527 -7.83 56.90 -51.17
N GLY A 528 -7.16 55.81 -50.77
CA GLY A 528 -6.65 55.62 -49.39
C GLY A 528 -7.56 54.93 -48.36
N GLY A 529 -7.16 53.72 -47.95
CA GLY A 529 -7.84 52.88 -46.97
C GLY A 529 -7.89 53.42 -45.54
N GLY A 530 -9.05 53.23 -44.89
CA GLY A 530 -9.29 53.54 -43.49
C GLY A 530 -9.38 52.28 -42.63
N ALA A 531 -8.55 52.22 -41.59
CA ALA A 531 -8.77 51.38 -40.43
C ALA A 531 -10.01 51.90 -39.66
N LYS A 532 -10.93 51.01 -39.30
CA LYS A 532 -12.00 51.30 -38.35
C LYS A 532 -11.98 50.30 -37.21
N GLU A 533 -11.85 50.86 -36.02
CA GLU A 533 -12.05 50.24 -34.72
C GLU A 533 -13.48 49.69 -34.63
N GLU A 534 -13.63 48.44 -34.21
CA GLU A 534 -14.93 47.87 -33.80
C GLU A 534 -15.01 47.88 -32.27
N GLU A 535 -16.04 48.55 -31.75
CA GLU A 535 -16.42 48.61 -30.34
C GLU A 535 -16.73 47.22 -29.77
N GLU A 536 -16.07 46.83 -28.68
CA GLU A 536 -16.36 45.62 -27.92
C GLU A 536 -17.60 45.79 -27.03
N GLY A 537 -18.68 45.06 -27.33
CA GLY A 537 -19.80 44.85 -26.42
C GLY A 537 -19.46 43.94 -25.21
N PRO A 538 -20.29 43.94 -24.15
CA PRO A 538 -19.92 43.36 -22.85
C PRO A 538 -19.77 41.83 -22.91
N ARG A 539 -18.57 41.34 -22.61
CA ARG A 539 -18.24 39.91 -22.50
C ARG A 539 -18.95 39.29 -21.31
N SER A 540 -19.95 38.44 -21.55
CA SER A 540 -20.52 37.59 -20.50
C SER A 540 -19.59 36.40 -20.26
N PHE A 541 -19.01 36.37 -19.06
CA PHE A 541 -18.12 35.29 -18.62
C PHE A 541 -18.97 34.07 -18.27
N ASN A 542 -18.85 32.97 -19.02
CA ASN A 542 -19.56 31.72 -18.74
C ASN A 542 -18.56 30.54 -18.66
N PRO A 543 -18.28 29.99 -17.46
CA PRO A 543 -17.13 29.12 -17.22
C PRO A 543 -17.28 27.65 -17.65
N LEU A 544 -18.34 27.29 -18.39
CA LEU A 544 -18.71 25.89 -18.71
C LEU A 544 -19.03 25.63 -20.20
N THR A 545 -18.66 26.55 -21.10
CA THR A 545 -18.87 26.39 -22.54
C THR A 545 -17.64 25.81 -23.24
N PHE A 546 -17.87 24.77 -24.06
CA PHE A 546 -17.01 24.41 -25.18
C PHE A 546 -16.81 25.65 -26.05
N GLN A 547 -15.64 26.28 -26.00
CA GLN A 547 -15.24 27.30 -26.96
C GLN A 547 -14.81 26.59 -28.24
N GLY A 548 -15.80 26.16 -29.03
CA GLY A 548 -15.60 25.96 -30.45
C GLY A 548 -15.20 27.30 -31.05
N ASN A 549 -13.93 27.40 -31.43
CA ASN A 549 -13.35 28.48 -32.23
C ASN A 549 -13.26 29.87 -31.56
N ASN A 550 -12.20 30.10 -30.78
CA ASN A 550 -11.59 31.43 -30.63
C ASN A 550 -10.09 31.27 -30.33
N SER A 551 -9.28 31.38 -31.38
CA SER A 551 -7.81 31.27 -31.40
C SER A 551 -7.07 32.47 -30.77
N LYS A 552 -7.64 33.17 -29.77
CA LYS A 552 -7.01 34.36 -29.18
C LYS A 552 -7.13 34.48 -27.64
N GLY A 553 -7.14 33.36 -26.93
CA GLY A 553 -7.18 33.33 -25.46
C GLY A 553 -6.40 32.18 -24.83
N TYR A 554 -5.34 31.72 -25.50
CA TYR A 554 -4.39 30.81 -24.88
C TYR A 554 -3.38 31.65 -24.09
N ASP A 555 -3.37 31.53 -22.76
CA ASP A 555 -2.25 32.00 -21.95
C ASP A 555 -0.98 31.33 -22.48
N GLU A 556 -0.01 32.14 -22.91
CA GLU A 556 1.26 31.71 -23.53
C GLU A 556 2.11 30.79 -22.63
N ASP A 557 1.74 30.61 -21.37
CA ASP A 557 2.42 29.73 -20.40
C ASP A 557 1.93 28.27 -20.38
N ASP A 558 0.84 27.92 -21.08
CA ASP A 558 0.38 26.53 -21.23
C ASP A 558 0.82 26.00 -22.62
N GLU A 559 2.00 25.39 -22.70
CA GLU A 559 2.57 24.67 -23.86
C GLU A 559 1.67 23.49 -24.33
N LEU A 560 0.51 23.81 -24.86
CA LEU A 560 -0.50 22.89 -25.36
C LEU A 560 -0.82 23.30 -26.80
N GLY A 561 -0.01 22.80 -27.75
CA GLY A 561 -0.22 22.97 -29.19
C GLY A 561 -1.61 22.52 -29.70
N ALA A 562 -1.86 22.86 -30.97
CA ALA A 562 -3.12 22.85 -31.74
C ALA A 562 -4.16 21.76 -31.41
N PRO A 563 -5.47 22.04 -31.56
CA PRO A 563 -6.56 21.11 -31.27
C PRO A 563 -6.52 19.83 -32.14
N ALA A 564 -6.95 18.71 -31.54
CA ALA A 564 -6.85 17.35 -32.10
C ALA A 564 -7.64 17.10 -33.40
N THR A 565 -8.44 18.05 -33.87
CA THR A 565 -9.21 17.96 -35.13
C THR A 565 -8.33 17.89 -36.37
N GLU A 566 -7.11 18.44 -36.35
CA GLU A 566 -6.20 18.39 -37.50
C GLU A 566 -5.41 17.07 -37.63
N LEU A 567 -5.37 16.22 -36.60
CA LEU A 567 -4.52 15.00 -36.57
C LEU A 567 -5.28 13.66 -36.65
N SER A 568 -6.61 13.64 -36.56
CA SER A 568 -7.34 12.37 -36.67
C SER A 568 -7.41 11.91 -38.13
N ARG A 569 -6.71 10.83 -38.50
CA ARG A 569 -6.79 10.15 -39.82
C ARG A 569 -8.15 9.47 -40.11
N GLY A 570 -9.24 9.91 -39.47
CA GLY A 570 -10.57 9.28 -39.54
C GLY A 570 -11.64 10.17 -40.16
N GLU A 571 -12.85 9.63 -40.36
CA GLU A 571 -14.02 10.43 -40.71
C GLU A 571 -14.17 11.59 -39.71
N VAL A 572 -14.24 12.80 -40.25
CA VAL A 572 -14.51 14.05 -39.53
C VAL A 572 -16.02 14.25 -39.49
N TYR A 573 -16.56 14.44 -38.29
CA TYR A 573 -17.99 14.68 -38.07
C TYR A 573 -18.24 16.17 -37.85
N ASP A 574 -19.50 16.56 -37.96
CA ASP A 574 -19.91 17.95 -37.75
C ASP A 574 -19.58 18.42 -36.32
N ASP A 575 -18.87 19.54 -36.20
CA ASP A 575 -18.37 20.10 -34.93
C ASP A 575 -19.50 20.35 -33.91
N GLU A 576 -20.72 20.63 -34.38
CA GLU A 576 -21.86 20.91 -33.52
C GLU A 576 -22.47 19.64 -32.97
N ILE A 577 -22.51 18.57 -33.76
CA ILE A 577 -22.89 17.25 -33.28
C ILE A 577 -21.84 16.75 -32.28
N GLU A 578 -20.55 16.98 -32.52
CA GLU A 578 -19.46 16.68 -31.58
C GLU A 578 -19.59 17.45 -30.25
N SER A 579 -20.07 18.70 -30.27
CA SER A 579 -20.26 19.53 -29.06
C SER A 579 -21.23 18.92 -28.02
N VAL A 580 -22.22 18.15 -28.49
CA VAL A 580 -23.16 17.42 -27.63
C VAL A 580 -22.42 16.40 -26.76
N PHE A 581 -21.44 15.72 -27.34
CA PHE A 581 -20.65 14.70 -26.65
C PHE A 581 -19.71 15.32 -25.62
N GLY A 582 -19.25 16.56 -25.77
CA GLY A 582 -18.35 17.17 -24.78
C GLY A 582 -18.94 17.20 -23.37
N THR A 583 -20.21 17.61 -23.23
CA THR A 583 -20.84 17.63 -21.89
C THR A 583 -21.12 16.22 -21.36
N ALA A 584 -21.54 15.31 -22.24
CA ALA A 584 -21.74 13.91 -21.87
C ALA A 584 -20.43 13.25 -21.42
N GLN A 585 -19.32 13.56 -22.10
CA GLN A 585 -17.98 13.05 -21.84
C GLN A 585 -17.48 13.48 -20.46
N ILE A 586 -17.70 14.74 -20.04
CA ILE A 586 -17.34 15.19 -18.69
C ILE A 586 -18.07 14.37 -17.63
N CYS A 587 -19.37 14.07 -17.84
CA CYS A 587 -20.15 13.26 -16.91
C CYS A 587 -19.64 11.82 -16.84
N THR A 588 -19.39 11.18 -17.99
CA THR A 588 -18.86 9.80 -18.02
C THR A 588 -17.45 9.71 -17.46
N ALA A 589 -16.58 10.67 -17.74
CA ALA A 589 -15.24 10.77 -17.17
C ALA A 589 -15.28 10.95 -15.63
N SER A 590 -16.25 11.72 -15.12
CA SER A 590 -16.46 11.89 -13.67
C SER A 590 -16.91 10.60 -12.99
N LEU A 591 -17.82 9.85 -13.62
CA LEU A 591 -18.26 8.53 -13.15
C LEU A 591 -17.13 7.49 -13.22
N ALA A 592 -16.32 7.52 -14.27
CA ALA A 592 -15.13 6.69 -14.40
C ALA A 592 -14.08 7.01 -13.32
N ALA A 593 -13.82 8.29 -13.04
CA ALA A 593 -12.93 8.71 -11.96
C ALA A 593 -13.47 8.30 -10.58
N PHE A 594 -14.78 8.33 -10.38
CA PHE A 594 -15.38 7.82 -9.15
C PHE A 594 -15.15 6.31 -8.98
N ALA A 595 -15.35 5.51 -10.02
CA ALA A 595 -15.10 4.07 -9.98
C ALA A 595 -13.60 3.74 -9.81
N ALA A 596 -12.73 4.46 -10.53
CA ALA A 596 -11.28 4.34 -10.42
C ALA A 596 -10.79 4.64 -8.99
N GLY A 597 -11.28 5.73 -8.38
CA GLY A 597 -10.89 6.07 -7.01
C GLY A 597 -11.22 4.99 -5.97
N ALA A 598 -12.29 4.24 -6.17
CA ALA A 598 -12.63 3.09 -5.32
C ALA A 598 -11.67 1.90 -5.49
N ASN A 599 -11.20 1.67 -6.72
CA ASN A 599 -10.24 0.61 -7.03
C ASN A 599 -8.82 0.98 -6.59
N ASP A 600 -8.39 2.20 -6.89
CA ASP A 600 -7.05 2.71 -6.58
C ASP A 600 -6.82 2.84 -5.08
N VAL A 601 -7.85 3.24 -4.32
CA VAL A 601 -7.74 3.29 -2.86
C VAL A 601 -7.54 1.90 -2.28
N ALA A 602 -8.12 0.85 -2.88
CA ALA A 602 -7.99 -0.51 -2.40
C ALA A 602 -6.55 -1.05 -2.54
N ASN A 603 -5.85 -0.67 -3.61
CA ASN A 603 -4.44 -1.03 -3.83
C ASN A 603 -3.53 -0.55 -2.69
N GLU A 604 -3.82 0.62 -2.13
CA GLU A 604 -3.05 1.21 -1.01
C GLU A 604 -3.58 0.78 0.36
N VAL A 605 -4.91 0.72 0.50
CA VAL A 605 -5.56 0.47 1.79
C VAL A 605 -5.53 -1.01 2.16
N ALA A 606 -5.57 -1.95 1.21
CA ALA A 606 -5.59 -3.38 1.55
C ALA A 606 -4.32 -3.85 2.29
N PRO A 607 -3.10 -3.55 1.82
CA PRO A 607 -1.89 -3.92 2.56
C PRO A 607 -1.77 -3.15 3.88
N LEU A 608 -2.15 -1.87 3.90
CA LEU A 608 -2.10 -1.04 5.11
C LEU A 608 -3.10 -1.52 6.17
N ALA A 609 -4.30 -1.95 5.77
CA ALA A 609 -5.29 -2.54 6.63
C ALA A 609 -4.80 -3.89 7.20
N ALA A 610 -4.15 -4.72 6.38
CA ALA A 610 -3.53 -5.96 6.84
C ALA A 610 -2.46 -5.68 7.90
N ILE A 611 -1.56 -4.72 7.67
CA ILE A 611 -0.54 -4.28 8.64
C ILE A 611 -1.20 -3.80 9.94
N LEU A 612 -2.16 -2.89 9.85
CA LEU A 612 -2.84 -2.28 11.00
C LEU A 612 -3.52 -3.33 11.88
N GLN A 613 -4.21 -4.29 11.26
CA GLN A 613 -4.96 -5.31 12.00
C GLN A 613 -4.06 -6.37 12.59
N THR A 614 -3.12 -6.90 11.81
CA THR A 614 -2.15 -7.87 12.34
C THR A 614 -1.35 -7.26 13.49
N TYR A 615 -1.04 -5.97 13.40
CA TYR A 615 -0.44 -5.21 14.48
C TYR A 615 -1.33 -5.13 15.73
N ARG A 616 -2.60 -4.72 15.56
CA ARG A 616 -3.58 -4.55 16.66
C ARG A 616 -3.90 -5.88 17.34
N ASP A 617 -4.17 -6.91 16.55
CA ASP A 617 -4.75 -8.16 17.04
C ASP A 617 -3.70 -9.19 17.42
N ALA A 618 -2.41 -8.94 17.15
CA ALA A 618 -1.31 -9.88 17.39
C ALA A 618 -1.39 -11.22 16.64
N ARG A 619 -2.33 -11.35 15.72
CA ARG A 619 -2.60 -12.56 14.96
C ARG A 619 -3.01 -12.19 13.55
N VAL A 620 -2.87 -13.14 12.64
CA VAL A 620 -3.42 -13.00 11.29
C VAL A 620 -4.92 -13.27 11.36
N THR A 621 -5.71 -12.39 10.74
CA THR A 621 -7.17 -12.49 10.73
C THR A 621 -7.66 -12.44 9.29
N ASP A 622 -8.61 -13.32 8.94
CA ASP A 622 -9.17 -13.35 7.59
C ASP A 622 -10.19 -12.21 7.36
N THR A 623 -10.80 -11.67 8.42
CA THR A 623 -11.88 -10.69 8.35
C THR A 623 -11.45 -9.32 8.86
N ALA A 624 -11.06 -8.47 7.92
CA ALA A 624 -10.69 -7.08 8.16
C ALA A 624 -11.90 -6.16 8.21
N ARG A 625 -12.24 -5.55 9.36
CA ARG A 625 -12.97 -4.27 9.33
C ARG A 625 -11.96 -3.13 9.21
N THR A 626 -11.78 -2.63 7.99
CA THR A 626 -10.91 -1.48 7.73
C THR A 626 -11.60 -0.20 8.21
N PRO A 627 -10.95 0.62 9.06
CA PRO A 627 -11.58 1.84 9.56
C PRO A 627 -11.74 2.89 8.45
N ARG A 628 -12.90 3.57 8.43
CA ARG A 628 -13.28 4.50 7.34
C ARG A 628 -12.28 5.65 7.11
N TRP A 629 -11.61 6.12 8.16
CA TRP A 629 -10.62 7.20 8.04
C TRP A 629 -9.42 6.80 7.16
N LEU A 630 -9.14 5.50 6.99
CA LEU A 630 -8.04 5.02 6.16
C LEU A 630 -8.32 5.25 4.66
N TYR A 631 -9.58 5.09 4.24
CA TYR A 631 -10.03 5.43 2.89
C TYR A 631 -9.96 6.93 2.63
N LEU A 632 -10.40 7.74 3.60
CA LEU A 632 -10.30 9.21 3.52
C LEU A 632 -8.84 9.65 3.37
N TYR A 633 -7.96 9.05 4.17
CA TYR A 633 -6.53 9.33 4.17
C TYR A 633 -5.88 8.97 2.81
N ALA A 634 -6.15 7.76 2.29
CA ALA A 634 -5.60 7.33 1.01
C ALA A 634 -6.20 8.11 -0.17
N GLY A 635 -7.51 8.36 -0.17
CA GLY A 635 -8.19 9.19 -1.18
C GLY A 635 -7.66 10.63 -1.23
N ALA A 636 -7.39 11.24 -0.07
CA ALA A 636 -6.77 12.55 -0.01
C ALA A 636 -5.34 12.53 -0.61
N GLY A 637 -4.58 11.46 -0.35
CA GLY A 637 -3.25 11.27 -0.95
C GLY A 637 -3.29 11.15 -2.47
N ILE A 638 -4.27 10.42 -3.03
CA ILE A 638 -4.55 10.32 -4.47
C ILE A 638 -4.83 11.70 -5.05
N ALA A 639 -5.73 12.47 -4.44
CA ALA A 639 -6.08 13.82 -4.87
C ALA A 639 -4.87 14.78 -4.88
N VAL A 640 -4.03 14.75 -3.85
CA VAL A 640 -2.80 15.55 -3.77
C VAL A 640 -1.80 15.12 -4.86
N GLY A 641 -1.68 13.82 -5.12
CA GLY A 641 -0.82 13.29 -6.19
C GLY A 641 -1.16 13.80 -7.56
N LEU A 642 -2.46 13.75 -7.85
CA LEU A 642 -3.08 14.28 -9.05
C LEU A 642 -2.62 15.71 -9.34
N ALA A 643 -2.73 16.58 -8.33
CA ALA A 643 -2.37 17.99 -8.44
C ALA A 643 -0.86 18.22 -8.67
N LEU A 644 0.00 17.38 -8.07
CA LEU A 644 1.46 17.58 -8.09
C LEU A 644 2.16 16.92 -9.29
N PHE A 645 1.70 15.75 -9.73
CA PHE A 645 2.44 14.92 -10.69
C PHE A 645 1.60 14.46 -11.89
N GLY A 646 0.27 14.63 -11.86
CA GLY A 646 -0.63 14.13 -12.92
C GLY A 646 -0.45 14.80 -14.29
N ARG A 647 0.14 16.01 -14.35
CA ARG A 647 0.30 16.79 -15.59
C ARG A 647 1.02 16.04 -16.70
N ARG A 648 2.09 15.32 -16.37
CA ARG A 648 2.94 14.65 -17.38
C ARG A 648 2.22 13.48 -18.02
N VAL A 649 1.67 12.59 -17.21
CA VAL A 649 0.94 11.39 -17.69
C VAL A 649 -0.31 11.80 -18.46
N MET A 650 -1.03 12.84 -17.99
CA MET A 650 -2.19 13.39 -18.68
C MET A 650 -1.84 13.93 -20.07
N LYS A 651 -0.70 14.62 -20.22
CA LYS A 651 -0.21 15.10 -21.53
C LYS A 651 0.09 13.91 -22.46
N THR A 652 0.74 12.87 -21.95
CA THR A 652 1.09 11.68 -22.73
C THR A 652 -0.14 10.93 -23.24
N ILE A 653 -1.14 10.63 -22.39
CA ILE A 653 -2.37 9.95 -22.85
C ILE A 653 -3.22 10.87 -23.74
N GLY A 654 -3.40 12.12 -23.34
CA GLY A 654 -4.32 13.04 -24.02
C GLY A 654 -3.80 13.59 -25.34
N LYS A 655 -2.48 13.72 -25.53
CA LYS A 655 -1.90 14.30 -26.76
C LYS A 655 -1.00 13.36 -27.53
N ASP A 656 -0.11 12.67 -26.84
CA ASP A 656 0.97 11.93 -27.50
C ASP A 656 0.53 10.52 -27.97
N ALA A 657 -0.50 9.94 -27.34
CA ALA A 657 -0.95 8.59 -27.64
C ALA A 657 -1.90 8.52 -28.84
N VAL A 658 -3.06 9.20 -28.80
CA VAL A 658 -4.08 9.17 -29.86
C VAL A 658 -4.86 10.49 -29.90
N ALA A 659 -5.02 11.08 -31.09
CA ALA A 659 -5.93 12.20 -31.31
C ALA A 659 -7.40 11.73 -31.22
N LEU A 660 -8.16 12.25 -30.25
CA LEU A 660 -9.52 11.81 -29.94
C LEU A 660 -10.54 12.93 -30.17
N THR A 661 -11.66 12.61 -30.83
CA THR A 661 -12.85 13.49 -30.87
C THR A 661 -13.74 13.26 -29.64
N PRO A 662 -14.54 14.25 -29.20
CA PRO A 662 -15.44 14.10 -28.06
C PRO A 662 -16.36 12.87 -28.13
N SER A 663 -16.91 12.58 -29.31
CA SER A 663 -17.76 11.41 -29.55
C SER A 663 -17.02 10.09 -29.31
N ARG A 664 -15.77 9.98 -29.78
CA ARG A 664 -14.93 8.79 -29.56
C ARG A 664 -14.56 8.66 -28.08
N GLY A 665 -14.17 9.76 -27.45
CA GLY A 665 -13.87 9.81 -26.01
C GLY A 665 -15.04 9.35 -25.14
N PHE A 666 -16.24 9.88 -25.38
CA PHE A 666 -17.47 9.48 -24.67
C PHE A 666 -17.75 7.97 -24.77
N ASN A 667 -17.59 7.39 -25.97
CA ASN A 667 -17.84 5.96 -26.20
C ASN A 667 -16.74 5.06 -25.59
N ILE A 668 -15.54 5.58 -25.37
CA ILE A 668 -14.45 4.91 -24.63
C ILE A 668 -14.72 4.97 -23.12
N ASP A 669 -15.12 6.12 -22.59
CA ASP A 669 -15.31 6.34 -21.15
C ASP A 669 -16.53 5.59 -20.60
N SER A 670 -17.61 5.49 -21.38
CA SER A 670 -18.90 4.89 -20.98
C SER A 670 -18.79 3.43 -20.49
N PRO A 671 -18.15 2.50 -21.22
CA PRO A 671 -17.92 1.13 -20.73
C PRO A 671 -16.74 1.02 -19.74
N SER A 672 -15.88 2.04 -19.66
CA SER A 672 -14.72 2.05 -18.75
C SER A 672 -15.13 2.30 -17.29
N ALA A 673 -16.18 3.09 -17.04
CA ALA A 673 -16.69 3.35 -15.69
C ALA A 673 -17.18 2.09 -14.94
N PRO A 674 -18.06 1.24 -15.51
CA PRO A 674 -18.47 0.01 -14.85
C PRO A 674 -17.35 -1.05 -14.81
N SER A 675 -16.48 -1.11 -15.83
CA SER A 675 -15.41 -2.12 -15.89
C SER A 675 -14.24 -1.85 -14.93
N SER A 676 -13.95 -0.57 -14.63
CA SER A 676 -12.95 -0.18 -13.62
C SER A 676 -13.39 -0.44 -12.18
N GLY A 677 -14.70 -0.40 -11.91
CA GLY A 677 -15.29 -0.83 -10.64
C GLY A 677 -15.38 -2.35 -10.52
N SER A 678 -15.65 -3.07 -11.61
CA SER A 678 -15.83 -4.53 -11.64
C SER A 678 -14.53 -5.31 -11.78
N GLY A 679 -13.43 -4.89 -11.12
CA GLY A 679 -12.15 -5.62 -11.10
C GLY A 679 -12.18 -7.02 -10.45
N SER A 680 -13.38 -7.60 -10.29
CA SER A 680 -13.67 -8.96 -9.83
C SER A 680 -14.80 -9.54 -10.67
#